data_AF-A0A0K8TWT8-F1
#
_entry.id   AF-A0A0K8TWT8-F1
#
_cell.length_a   1.000
_cell.length_b   1.000
_cell.length_c   1.000
_cell.angle_alpha   90.00
_cell.angle_beta   90.00
_cell.angle_gamma   90.00
#
_symmetry.space_group_name_H-M   'P 1'
#
loop_
_entity.id
_entity.type
_entity.pdbx_description
1 polymer ?
#
loop_
_entity_poly.entity_id
_entity_poly.type
_entity_poly.pdbx_seq_one_letter_code
_entity_poly.pdbx_strand_id
1 'polypeptide(L)'
;MNVHEYKAKFKSHFKLNSLIACTCIEGQTDKIKKITPNHSNVDSNLTDGLHMCNSLYLYTNPPPIAYGTPAPKTAETVLRAYSYNRKTENRSYQLRNWEVENTAIKNVKDFPLNQVSGNYIPSYVSSMAKVYKSKNWEAIDQALEHVIHWIAVTPADEMSKGRQTWDPESEKSITCSKAYSRTLQLIEDNLNETPTTIRVMLLLFIKLLSLDSLKIRKREVVLKIKGKYDIVRRISYKQTKKNIIVKKSRIIGNENVFNYMIDYSRSFCSYLKHKERGKKDRRAIASGNIFLRLLLKIVEEFHLHLSKNVSGNTIGIGGDQKKAKIMTELKACTEIDLFKDHPKIQGTEDATKWNECLTPSMFALVHHSFFSETDCDFSRDTTGLKEKRELMLKICDLTFMLMSIKRIHLGPGLMIENDKFYNRKQWDEYELEELNLQTRVWYSQVKISGKNYIEASPGFLMGMLNAASTTIGLLPSNFINIPSAKIQTLRSSDDSMTVYVARDSKTLLNLLVQNYICCKLVGINMSTKKTIFFPEGYGEFTSWYQDKDFVGQSGTETSSLRPSGTNPQEDFNNVAIQTAVSMRTHTINFMGALQKLMIGIINVRSLYNIEVKEREDLTHGVTFLADGGLNPWNLTNLLIDESTIRESKLKTDKDKSYFYKIMSPMNPFVQPVEESYLYSRDQGSMVLTKYDAPTNVFNFIRRSNRTINNQTSKLEADKEKAYREAYQIATMVDPSLYLSGNSKLDSLSNHLDANIRVVLGGVELTTNEVKEMNNALKRLRNENDKEDPDSCFVHDDFNFDLL
;
A
#
# COMPACT_ATOMS: atom_id res chain seq x y z
N MET A 1 -37.13 15.88 -10.31
CA MET A 1 -37.14 15.40 -11.71
C MET A 1 -38.10 14.22 -11.77
N ASN A 2 -39.15 14.29 -12.60
CA ASN A 2 -40.13 13.20 -12.69
C ASN A 2 -39.42 11.95 -13.24
N VAL A 3 -39.67 10.78 -12.65
CA VAL A 3 -39.12 9.47 -13.06
C VAL A 3 -39.26 9.25 -14.57
N HIS A 4 -40.30 9.81 -15.20
CA HIS A 4 -40.50 9.77 -16.64
C HIS A 4 -39.47 10.58 -17.46
N GLU A 5 -39.14 11.80 -17.07
CA GLU A 5 -38.12 12.61 -17.74
C GLU A 5 -36.72 11.99 -17.57
N TYR A 6 -36.45 11.39 -16.41
CA TYR A 6 -35.17 10.70 -16.18
C TYR A 6 -35.08 9.41 -17.00
N LYS A 7 -36.16 8.63 -17.13
CA LYS A 7 -36.22 7.45 -18.02
C LYS A 7 -35.95 7.81 -19.48
N ALA A 8 -36.52 8.92 -19.96
CA ALA A 8 -36.29 9.41 -21.32
C ALA A 8 -34.84 9.86 -21.53
N LYS A 9 -34.27 10.64 -20.58
CA LYS A 9 -32.86 11.06 -20.65
C LYS A 9 -31.88 9.90 -20.49
N PHE A 10 -32.17 8.94 -19.60
CA PHE A 10 -31.36 7.73 -19.41
C PHE A 10 -31.28 6.94 -20.72
N LYS A 11 -32.40 6.68 -21.40
CA LYS A 11 -32.40 6.04 -22.73
C LYS A 11 -31.59 6.80 -23.79
N SER A 12 -31.51 8.13 -23.70
CA SER A 12 -30.81 8.98 -24.69
C SER A 12 -29.30 9.13 -24.44
N HIS A 13 -28.87 9.13 -23.17
CA HIS A 13 -27.47 9.40 -22.76
C HIS A 13 -26.72 8.12 -22.36
N PHE A 14 -27.42 7.19 -21.72
CA PHE A 14 -27.04 5.80 -21.77
C PHE A 14 -27.63 5.27 -23.06
N LYS A 15 -26.87 5.37 -24.17
CA LYS A 15 -26.90 4.24 -25.10
C LYS A 15 -26.64 3.05 -24.19
N LEU A 16 -27.69 2.30 -23.81
CA LEU A 16 -27.54 1.04 -23.10
C LEU A 16 -26.41 0.36 -23.84
N ASN A 17 -25.28 0.14 -23.16
CA ASN A 17 -24.18 -0.62 -23.74
C ASN A 17 -24.86 -1.80 -24.42
N SER A 18 -24.63 -1.98 -25.72
CA SER A 18 -25.48 -2.78 -26.61
C SER A 18 -25.89 -4.11 -25.97
N LEU A 19 -25.05 -4.69 -25.11
CA LEU A 19 -25.33 -5.85 -24.26
C LEU A 19 -26.58 -5.80 -23.36
N ILE A 20 -26.95 -4.69 -22.69
CA ILE A 20 -28.17 -4.67 -21.86
C ILE A 20 -29.43 -4.80 -22.74
N ALA A 21 -29.36 -4.28 -23.97
CA ALA A 21 -30.42 -4.51 -24.96
C ALA A 21 -30.35 -5.93 -25.57
N CYS A 22 -29.18 -6.58 -25.55
CA CYS A 22 -28.98 -7.94 -26.05
C CYS A 22 -29.59 -9.01 -25.14
N THR A 23 -29.60 -8.79 -23.82
CA THR A 23 -29.99 -9.81 -22.84
C THR A 23 -31.42 -9.68 -22.33
N CYS A 24 -32.03 -8.48 -22.42
CA CYS A 24 -33.41 -8.27 -21.98
C CYS A 24 -34.47 -8.52 -23.07
N ILE A 25 -34.09 -8.89 -24.30
CA ILE A 25 -35.02 -9.10 -25.42
C ILE A 25 -34.68 -10.43 -26.09
N GLU A 26 -35.44 -11.47 -25.77
CA GLU A 26 -35.42 -12.72 -26.52
C GLU A 26 -35.71 -12.43 -28.01
N GLY A 27 -34.86 -12.93 -28.91
CA GLY A 27 -35.17 -13.00 -30.35
C GLY A 27 -34.40 -12.08 -31.34
N GLN A 28 -33.29 -11.42 -30.97
CA GLN A 28 -32.52 -10.62 -31.95
C GLN A 28 -31.00 -10.85 -31.94
N THR A 29 -30.55 -12.10 -32.11
CA THR A 29 -29.13 -12.48 -32.20
C THR A 29 -28.38 -11.86 -33.40
N ASP A 30 -29.02 -11.71 -34.57
CA ASP A 30 -28.31 -11.29 -35.79
C ASP A 30 -28.10 -9.79 -35.96
N LYS A 31 -28.95 -8.96 -35.35
CA LYS A 31 -28.76 -7.50 -35.36
C LYS A 31 -27.62 -7.08 -34.44
N ILE A 32 -27.39 -7.82 -33.36
CA ILE A 32 -26.37 -7.55 -32.32
C ILE A 32 -24.95 -7.62 -32.91
N LYS A 33 -24.66 -8.61 -33.77
CA LYS A 33 -23.36 -8.75 -34.46
C LYS A 33 -22.99 -7.51 -35.30
N LYS A 34 -23.98 -6.77 -35.83
CA LYS A 34 -23.76 -5.60 -36.71
C LYS A 34 -23.50 -4.28 -35.96
N ILE A 35 -23.76 -4.21 -34.65
CA ILE A 35 -23.68 -2.97 -33.86
C ILE A 35 -22.53 -2.98 -32.84
N THR A 36 -21.81 -4.09 -32.71
CA THR A 36 -20.63 -4.21 -31.85
C THR A 36 -19.43 -3.54 -32.54
N PRO A 37 -18.84 -2.47 -31.97
CA PRO A 37 -17.87 -1.62 -32.67
C PRO A 37 -16.48 -2.25 -32.88
N ASN A 38 -16.25 -3.49 -32.45
CA ASN A 38 -14.99 -4.20 -32.63
C ASN A 38 -15.22 -5.46 -33.46
N HIS A 39 -15.16 -5.34 -34.79
CA HIS A 39 -15.02 -6.50 -35.65
C HIS A 39 -13.58 -7.00 -35.56
N SER A 40 -13.39 -8.10 -34.84
CA SER A 40 -12.17 -8.90 -34.87
C SER A 40 -12.12 -9.67 -36.20
N ASN A 41 -10.99 -9.61 -36.90
CA ASN A 41 -10.72 -10.47 -38.07
C ASN A 41 -10.26 -11.89 -37.68
N VAL A 42 -10.27 -12.22 -36.39
CA VAL A 42 -9.93 -13.55 -35.87
C VAL A 42 -11.20 -14.40 -35.87
N ASP A 43 -11.09 -15.63 -36.38
CA ASP A 43 -12.18 -16.61 -36.47
C ASP A 43 -12.87 -16.79 -35.11
N SER A 44 -14.19 -16.55 -35.07
CA SER A 44 -14.99 -16.58 -33.85
C SER A 44 -14.92 -17.95 -33.16
N ASN A 45 -14.82 -19.03 -33.94
CA ASN A 45 -14.69 -20.38 -33.39
C ASN A 45 -13.36 -20.61 -32.61
N LEU A 46 -12.34 -19.78 -32.85
CA LEU A 46 -11.06 -19.81 -32.13
C LEU A 46 -11.00 -18.82 -30.95
N THR A 47 -11.98 -17.92 -30.81
CA THR A 47 -11.98 -16.82 -29.82
C THR A 47 -13.20 -16.75 -28.90
N ASP A 48 -14.22 -17.58 -29.09
CA ASP A 48 -15.55 -17.40 -28.49
C ASP A 48 -15.71 -17.90 -27.02
N GLY A 49 -14.63 -18.16 -26.29
CA GLY A 49 -14.72 -18.56 -24.88
C GLY A 49 -13.83 -17.75 -23.94
N LEU A 50 -14.35 -17.44 -22.75
CA LEU A 50 -13.60 -16.75 -21.67
C LEU A 50 -12.32 -17.51 -21.26
N HIS A 51 -12.21 -18.80 -21.58
CA HIS A 51 -10.98 -19.60 -21.41
C HIS A 51 -9.79 -19.05 -22.23
N MET A 52 -10.03 -18.33 -23.32
CA MET A 52 -8.98 -17.69 -24.15
C MET A 52 -8.51 -16.33 -23.63
N CYS A 53 -9.16 -15.76 -22.60
CA CYS A 53 -8.78 -14.46 -22.03
C CYS A 53 -7.31 -14.40 -21.60
N ASN A 54 -6.70 -15.53 -21.24
CA ASN A 54 -5.26 -15.63 -20.94
C ASN A 54 -4.38 -15.01 -22.04
N SER A 55 -4.69 -15.28 -23.32
CA SER A 55 -3.91 -14.81 -24.47
C SER A 55 -3.97 -13.29 -24.66
N LEU A 56 -4.98 -12.63 -24.11
CA LEU A 56 -5.17 -11.17 -24.22
C LEU A 56 -4.30 -10.38 -23.23
N TYR A 57 -3.81 -11.03 -22.17
CA TYR A 57 -2.88 -10.41 -21.21
C TYR A 57 -1.44 -10.52 -21.73
N LEU A 58 -0.94 -9.43 -22.31
CA LEU A 58 0.45 -9.32 -22.82
C LEU A 58 1.48 -9.17 -21.68
N TYR A 59 1.50 -10.10 -20.74
CA TYR A 59 2.29 -9.99 -19.49
C TYR A 59 3.71 -10.55 -19.62
N THR A 60 4.00 -11.26 -20.70
CA THR A 60 5.36 -11.61 -21.16
C THR A 60 6.20 -10.36 -21.43
N ASN A 61 5.57 -9.31 -21.94
CA ASN A 61 6.23 -8.03 -22.24
C ASN A 61 6.65 -7.27 -20.98
N PRO A 62 7.75 -6.47 -21.06
CA PRO A 62 8.18 -5.64 -19.95
C PRO A 62 7.07 -4.67 -19.55
N PRO A 63 6.81 -4.49 -18.23
CA PRO A 63 5.83 -3.53 -17.78
C PRO A 63 6.35 -2.11 -18.02
N PRO A 64 5.44 -1.14 -18.19
CA PRO A 64 5.83 0.17 -18.64
C PRO A 64 6.47 0.98 -17.49
N ILE A 65 7.62 1.62 -17.74
CA ILE A 65 8.39 2.38 -16.76
C ILE A 65 8.00 3.86 -16.83
N ALA A 66 8.01 4.55 -15.69
CA ALA A 66 7.77 5.99 -15.62
C ALA A 66 9.10 6.77 -15.58
N TYR A 67 9.13 7.93 -16.23
CA TYR A 67 10.31 8.79 -16.34
C TYR A 67 9.93 10.24 -16.03
N GLY A 68 10.89 11.02 -15.56
CA GLY A 68 10.72 12.46 -15.30
C GLY A 68 10.08 12.77 -13.94
N THR A 69 9.54 13.99 -13.83
CA THR A 69 8.92 14.49 -12.59
C THR A 69 7.48 13.99 -12.43
N PRO A 70 7.02 13.66 -11.21
CA PRO A 70 5.62 13.35 -10.96
C PRO A 70 4.68 14.55 -11.08
N ALA A 71 5.21 15.78 -11.04
CA ALA A 71 4.43 16.99 -10.87
C ALA A 71 3.27 17.18 -11.85
N PRO A 72 3.43 16.97 -13.18
CA PRO A 72 2.31 17.15 -14.11
C PRO A 72 1.16 16.19 -13.84
N LYS A 73 1.46 14.93 -13.49
CA LYS A 73 0.43 13.92 -13.17
C LYS A 73 -0.20 14.13 -11.80
N THR A 74 0.57 14.66 -10.85
CA THR A 74 0.04 15.09 -9.55
C THR A 74 -0.92 16.27 -9.75
N ALA A 75 -0.50 17.33 -10.45
CA ALA A 75 -1.33 18.49 -10.75
C ALA A 75 -2.58 18.11 -11.55
N GLU A 76 -2.47 17.26 -12.57
CA GLU A 76 -3.61 16.74 -13.33
C GLU A 76 -4.64 16.06 -12.42
N THR A 77 -4.17 15.27 -11.43
CA THR A 77 -5.06 14.58 -10.49
C THR A 77 -5.73 15.56 -9.52
N VAL A 78 -4.97 16.51 -9.00
CA VAL A 78 -5.49 17.55 -8.08
C VAL A 78 -6.51 18.44 -8.79
N LEU A 79 -6.18 18.99 -9.95
CA LEU A 79 -7.08 19.84 -10.74
C LEU A 79 -8.34 19.08 -11.15
N ARG A 80 -8.24 17.78 -11.50
CA ARG A 80 -9.42 16.95 -11.76
C ARG A 80 -10.32 16.84 -10.52
N ALA A 81 -9.76 16.59 -9.33
CA ALA A 81 -10.54 16.55 -8.10
C ALA A 81 -11.27 17.88 -7.82
N TYR A 82 -10.60 19.02 -7.98
CA TYR A 82 -11.25 20.33 -7.91
C TYR A 82 -12.35 20.48 -8.97
N SER A 83 -12.11 20.08 -10.21
CA SER A 83 -13.09 20.17 -11.30
C SER A 83 -14.34 19.31 -11.09
N TYR A 84 -14.26 18.28 -10.25
CA TYR A 84 -15.39 17.42 -9.91
C TYR A 84 -16.26 17.99 -8.80
N ASN A 85 -15.84 19.05 -8.11
CA ASN A 85 -16.76 19.93 -7.41
C ASN A 85 -17.52 20.79 -8.44
N ARG A 86 -18.79 20.47 -8.67
CA ARG A 86 -19.65 21.10 -9.67
C ARG A 86 -20.42 22.31 -9.16
N LYS A 87 -20.18 22.73 -7.91
CA LYS A 87 -20.81 23.92 -7.36
C LYS A 87 -20.29 25.18 -8.06
N THR A 88 -21.21 26.08 -8.37
CA THR A 88 -20.91 27.42 -8.90
C THR A 88 -20.74 28.43 -7.77
N GLU A 89 -21.48 28.28 -6.67
CA GLU A 89 -21.46 29.16 -5.50
C GLU A 89 -21.05 28.42 -4.22
N ASN A 90 -20.50 29.13 -3.24
CA ASN A 90 -20.05 28.58 -1.95
C ASN A 90 -19.16 27.34 -2.13
N ARG A 91 -18.24 27.41 -3.09
CA ARG A 91 -17.42 26.30 -3.54
C ARG A 91 -16.33 25.92 -2.52
N SER A 92 -15.82 26.90 -1.79
CA SER A 92 -14.86 26.71 -0.70
C SER A 92 -15.28 27.50 0.55
N TYR A 93 -14.66 27.18 1.68
CA TYR A 93 -14.73 27.96 2.92
C TYR A 93 -13.33 28.01 3.56
N GLN A 94 -13.10 29.03 4.38
CA GLN A 94 -11.84 29.22 5.08
C GLN A 94 -11.84 28.47 6.42
N LEU A 95 -10.85 27.62 6.63
CA LEU A 95 -10.56 26.96 7.91
C LEU A 95 -9.20 27.44 8.41
N ARG A 96 -9.19 28.41 9.33
CA ARG A 96 -7.98 29.12 9.79
C ARG A 96 -7.15 29.64 8.60
N ASN A 97 -5.97 29.07 8.36
CA ASN A 97 -5.03 29.48 7.31
C ASN A 97 -5.25 28.71 5.99
N TRP A 98 -6.23 27.81 5.93
CA TRP A 98 -6.40 26.89 4.81
C TRP A 98 -7.77 27.02 4.16
N GLU A 99 -7.78 26.98 2.84
CA GLU A 99 -9.01 26.97 2.06
C GLU A 99 -9.45 25.52 1.82
N VAL A 100 -10.71 25.22 2.10
CA VAL A 100 -11.27 23.86 1.99
C VAL A 100 -12.43 23.86 1.00
N GLU A 101 -12.43 22.91 0.06
CA GLU A 101 -13.54 22.74 -0.87
C GLU A 101 -14.79 22.20 -0.15
N ASN A 102 -15.90 22.91 -0.32
CA ASN A 102 -17.22 22.49 0.10
C ASN A 102 -17.87 21.65 -1.00
N THR A 103 -17.80 20.33 -0.86
CA THR A 103 -18.38 19.39 -1.84
C THR A 103 -19.83 18.99 -1.54
N ALA A 104 -20.39 19.41 -0.41
CA ALA A 104 -21.77 19.11 -0.05
C ALA A 104 -22.78 19.96 -0.84
N ILE A 105 -23.76 19.29 -1.45
CA ILE A 105 -24.92 19.91 -2.11
C ILE A 105 -26.16 19.58 -1.28
N LYS A 106 -26.87 20.60 -0.79
CA LYS A 106 -28.07 20.40 0.03
C LYS A 106 -29.33 20.14 -0.81
N ASN A 107 -29.43 20.77 -1.97
CA ASN A 107 -30.60 20.68 -2.85
C ASN A 107 -30.42 19.62 -3.93
N VAL A 108 -31.33 18.65 -3.99
CA VAL A 108 -31.29 17.56 -4.99
C VAL A 108 -31.42 18.07 -6.43
N LYS A 109 -32.15 19.18 -6.64
CA LYS A 109 -32.35 19.76 -7.98
C LYS A 109 -31.03 20.25 -8.61
N ASP A 110 -30.09 20.67 -7.78
CA ASP A 110 -28.80 21.23 -8.22
C ASP A 110 -27.74 20.13 -8.38
N PHE A 111 -28.10 18.86 -8.16
CA PHE A 111 -27.16 17.74 -8.16
C PHE A 111 -26.77 17.29 -9.58
N PRO A 112 -25.47 17.17 -9.91
CA PRO A 112 -24.98 16.90 -11.25
C PRO A 112 -25.04 15.41 -11.63
N LEU A 113 -26.24 14.83 -11.76
CA LEU A 113 -26.45 13.39 -12.02
C LEU A 113 -25.73 12.86 -13.28
N ASN A 114 -25.70 13.65 -14.36
CA ASN A 114 -25.19 13.22 -15.67
C ASN A 114 -23.68 13.42 -15.85
N GLN A 115 -22.99 14.04 -14.89
CA GLN A 115 -21.56 14.35 -14.99
C GLN A 115 -20.78 13.56 -13.93
N VAL A 116 -19.47 13.39 -14.16
CA VAL A 116 -18.57 12.93 -13.09
C VAL A 116 -18.47 14.04 -12.05
N SER A 117 -18.77 13.71 -10.80
CA SER A 117 -18.81 14.66 -9.70
C SER A 117 -18.35 14.03 -8.39
N GLY A 118 -17.60 14.79 -7.60
CA GLY A 118 -17.24 14.46 -6.22
C GLY A 118 -18.18 15.12 -5.19
N ASN A 119 -19.30 15.66 -5.64
CA ASN A 119 -20.32 16.19 -4.75
C ASN A 119 -21.15 15.07 -4.14
N TYR A 120 -21.66 15.29 -2.94
CA TYR A 120 -22.57 14.38 -2.25
C TYR A 120 -23.72 15.16 -1.60
N ILE A 121 -24.81 14.46 -1.26
CA ILE A 121 -25.94 15.07 -0.54
C ILE A 121 -25.94 14.58 0.92
N PRO A 122 -25.66 15.46 1.91
CA PRO A 122 -25.50 15.06 3.31
C PRO A 122 -26.68 14.27 3.89
N SER A 123 -27.92 14.66 3.58
CA SER A 123 -29.11 13.96 4.09
C SER A 123 -29.17 12.52 3.62
N TYR A 124 -28.97 12.27 2.32
CA TYR A 124 -28.95 10.92 1.76
C TYR A 124 -27.77 10.11 2.28
N VAL A 125 -26.57 10.68 2.35
CA VAL A 125 -25.39 9.98 2.91
C VAL A 125 -25.65 9.54 4.35
N SER A 126 -26.19 10.43 5.19
CA SER A 126 -26.49 10.11 6.58
C SER A 126 -27.60 9.05 6.69
N SER A 127 -28.67 9.14 5.89
CA SER A 127 -29.71 8.11 5.84
C SER A 127 -29.16 6.75 5.41
N MET A 128 -28.34 6.69 4.36
CA MET A 128 -27.71 5.46 3.89
C MET A 128 -26.78 4.86 4.95
N ALA A 129 -25.98 5.70 5.61
CA ALA A 129 -25.09 5.27 6.69
C ALA A 129 -25.85 4.75 7.91
N LYS A 130 -26.97 5.38 8.30
CA LYS A 130 -27.84 4.91 9.38
C LYS A 130 -28.48 3.56 9.06
N VAL A 131 -28.96 3.36 7.84
CA VAL A 131 -29.51 2.06 7.39
C VAL A 131 -28.41 0.99 7.34
N TYR A 132 -27.21 1.35 6.89
CA TYR A 132 -26.07 0.43 6.93
C TYR A 132 -25.70 0.05 8.36
N LYS A 133 -25.68 1.02 9.29
CA LYS A 133 -25.45 0.79 10.72
C LYS A 133 -26.53 -0.13 11.29
N SER A 134 -27.81 0.12 11.03
CA SER A 134 -28.90 -0.71 11.58
C SER A 134 -28.83 -2.16 11.09
N LYS A 135 -28.29 -2.41 9.88
CA LYS A 135 -28.09 -3.77 9.35
C LYS A 135 -26.85 -4.47 9.89
N ASN A 136 -25.81 -3.72 10.25
CA ASN A 136 -24.48 -4.26 10.56
C ASN A 136 -23.95 -3.80 11.93
N TRP A 137 -24.83 -3.42 12.86
CA TRP A 137 -24.44 -2.80 14.14
C TRP A 137 -23.51 -3.69 14.95
N GLU A 138 -23.75 -5.00 14.96
CA GLU A 138 -22.95 -5.97 15.72
C GLU A 138 -21.51 -6.00 15.20
N ALA A 139 -21.35 -6.08 13.87
CA ALA A 139 -20.04 -6.05 13.22
C ALA A 139 -19.32 -4.71 13.44
N ILE A 140 -20.06 -3.59 13.49
CA ILE A 140 -19.51 -2.26 13.78
C ILE A 140 -19.02 -2.16 15.23
N ASP A 141 -19.81 -2.61 16.20
CA ASP A 141 -19.46 -2.56 17.61
C ASP A 141 -18.27 -3.50 17.91
N GLN A 142 -18.24 -4.71 17.31
CA GLN A 142 -17.08 -5.62 17.39
C GLN A 142 -15.81 -5.01 16.77
N ALA A 143 -15.91 -4.39 15.59
CA ALA A 143 -14.77 -3.75 14.94
C ALA A 143 -14.24 -2.56 15.76
N LEU A 144 -15.14 -1.79 16.40
CA LEU A 144 -14.75 -0.70 17.30
C LEU A 144 -13.99 -1.22 18.51
N GLU A 145 -14.52 -2.24 19.20
CA GLU A 145 -13.88 -2.86 20.36
C GLU A 145 -12.47 -3.36 20.05
N HIS A 146 -12.34 -4.10 18.96
CA HIS A 146 -11.05 -4.60 18.50
C HIS A 146 -10.08 -3.47 18.18
N VAL A 147 -10.49 -2.40 17.49
CA VAL A 147 -9.55 -1.32 17.14
C VAL A 147 -9.12 -0.53 18.36
N ILE A 148 -10.01 -0.28 19.33
CA ILE A 148 -9.63 0.36 20.59
C ILE A 148 -8.66 -0.52 21.37
N HIS A 149 -8.89 -1.83 21.42
CA HIS A 149 -7.95 -2.78 22.02
C HIS A 149 -6.61 -2.78 21.28
N TRP A 150 -6.62 -2.83 19.95
CA TRP A 150 -5.44 -2.79 19.08
C TRP A 150 -4.62 -1.52 19.31
N ILE A 151 -5.24 -0.34 19.37
CA ILE A 151 -4.57 0.93 19.71
C ILE A 151 -3.87 0.85 21.07
N ALA A 152 -4.48 0.18 22.05
CA ALA A 152 -3.96 0.09 23.41
C ALA A 152 -2.78 -0.87 23.54
N VAL A 153 -2.81 -2.02 22.85
CA VAL A 153 -1.83 -3.12 23.03
C VAL A 153 -0.76 -3.19 21.96
N THR A 154 -1.03 -2.70 20.74
CA THR A 154 -0.08 -2.82 19.64
C THR A 154 1.12 -1.89 19.86
N PRO A 155 2.36 -2.40 19.74
CA PRO A 155 3.54 -1.57 19.91
C PRO A 155 3.68 -0.53 18.78
N ALA A 156 4.30 0.61 19.09
CA ALA A 156 4.43 1.73 18.16
C ALA A 156 5.32 1.42 16.95
N ASP A 157 6.20 0.42 17.06
CA ASP A 157 7.09 -0.05 16.00
C ASP A 157 6.33 -0.62 14.78
N GLU A 158 5.04 -0.94 14.93
CA GLU A 158 4.13 -1.25 13.82
C GLU A 158 4.13 -0.14 12.76
N MET A 159 4.37 1.12 13.16
CA MET A 159 4.49 2.25 12.23
C MET A 159 5.78 2.24 11.40
N SER A 160 6.79 1.46 11.81
CA SER A 160 8.01 1.22 11.02
C SER A 160 7.78 0.25 9.86
N LYS A 161 6.73 -0.56 9.92
CA LYS A 161 6.38 -1.57 8.92
C LYS A 161 5.67 -0.88 7.76
N GLY A 162 6.39 -0.67 6.66
CA GLY A 162 5.86 0.00 5.48
C GLY A 162 6.89 0.11 4.37
N ARG A 163 6.47 0.67 3.22
CA ARG A 163 7.34 0.86 2.07
C ARG A 163 8.07 2.20 2.16
N GLN A 164 8.02 2.99 1.09
CA GLN A 164 8.55 4.34 1.09
C GLN A 164 7.59 5.29 1.80
N THR A 165 8.13 6.10 2.70
CA THR A 165 7.40 7.03 3.56
C THR A 165 8.01 8.42 3.43
N TRP A 166 7.16 9.44 3.43
CA TRP A 166 7.61 10.82 3.34
C TRP A 166 8.22 11.28 4.68
N ASP A 167 9.41 11.84 4.62
CA ASP A 167 10.04 12.53 5.75
C ASP A 167 10.07 14.05 5.48
N PRO A 168 9.21 14.83 6.15
CA PRO A 168 9.14 16.27 5.95
C PRO A 168 10.41 17.05 6.36
N GLU A 169 11.17 16.61 7.38
CA GLU A 169 12.37 17.33 7.85
C GLU A 169 13.48 17.34 6.79
N SER A 170 13.68 16.19 6.12
CA SER A 170 14.67 16.07 5.05
C SER A 170 14.12 16.34 3.64
N GLU A 171 12.79 16.52 3.51
CA GLU A 171 12.07 16.61 2.23
C GLU A 171 12.48 15.48 1.27
N LYS A 172 12.47 14.24 1.78
CA LYS A 172 12.81 13.04 1.01
C LYS A 172 11.84 11.90 1.28
N SER A 173 11.62 11.11 0.24
CA SER A 173 11.09 9.76 0.36
C SER A 173 12.20 8.83 0.86
N ILE A 174 12.00 8.24 2.03
CA ILE A 174 12.92 7.26 2.62
C ILE A 174 12.18 5.97 2.99
N THR A 175 12.89 4.95 3.45
CA THR A 175 12.24 3.73 3.95
C THR A 175 11.43 4.03 5.20
N CYS A 176 10.32 3.31 5.41
CA CYS A 176 9.41 3.55 6.53
C CYS A 176 10.11 3.46 7.89
N SER A 177 11.01 2.49 8.07
CA SER A 177 11.83 2.36 9.29
C SER A 177 12.69 3.59 9.58
N LYS A 178 13.30 4.19 8.55
CA LYS A 178 14.10 5.42 8.68
C LYS A 178 13.22 6.63 9.00
N ALA A 179 12.05 6.76 8.35
CA ALA A 179 11.08 7.83 8.64
C ALA A 179 10.54 7.72 10.08
N TYR A 180 10.27 6.49 10.53
CA TYR A 180 9.88 6.22 11.91
C TYR A 180 10.97 6.63 12.89
N SER A 181 12.22 6.19 12.70
CA SER A 181 13.36 6.60 13.53
C SER A 181 13.54 8.12 13.60
N ARG A 182 13.35 8.84 12.48
CA ARG A 182 13.40 10.32 12.49
C ARG A 182 12.25 10.96 13.26
N THR A 183 11.06 10.38 13.17
CA THR A 183 9.89 10.83 13.93
C THR A 183 10.08 10.59 15.43
N LEU A 184 10.70 9.46 15.81
CA LEU A 184 11.08 9.22 17.20
C LEU A 184 12.06 10.28 17.72
N GLN A 185 13.08 10.63 16.93
CA GLN A 185 14.01 11.69 17.31
C GLN A 185 13.32 13.05 17.46
N LEU A 186 12.33 13.38 16.62
CA LEU A 186 11.54 14.60 16.77
C LEU A 186 10.78 14.62 18.10
N ILE A 187 10.21 13.48 18.50
CA ILE A 187 9.51 13.34 19.79
C ILE A 187 10.52 13.47 20.94
N GLU A 188 11.64 12.76 20.88
CA GLU A 188 12.68 12.74 21.91
C GLU A 188 13.29 14.14 22.13
N ASP A 189 13.67 14.84 21.05
CA ASP A 189 14.29 16.18 21.10
C ASP A 189 13.40 17.25 21.78
N ASN A 190 12.08 17.01 21.83
CA ASN A 190 11.07 17.98 22.25
C ASN A 190 10.29 17.58 23.51
N LEU A 191 10.06 16.28 23.72
CA LEU A 191 9.25 15.76 24.83
C LEU A 191 10.05 14.86 25.79
N ASN A 192 11.24 14.39 25.39
CA ASN A 192 12.03 13.41 26.15
C ASN A 192 11.22 12.15 26.52
N GLU A 193 10.34 11.72 25.62
CA GLU A 193 9.49 10.53 25.77
C GLU A 193 9.67 9.58 24.56
N THR A 194 9.54 8.27 24.77
CA THR A 194 9.57 7.27 23.69
C THR A 194 8.22 6.56 23.58
N PRO A 195 7.59 6.51 22.38
CA PRO A 195 6.32 5.84 22.21
C PRO A 195 6.48 4.32 22.30
N THR A 196 5.82 3.71 23.28
CA THR A 196 5.76 2.24 23.42
C THR A 196 4.63 1.62 22.62
N THR A 197 3.43 2.20 22.73
CA THR A 197 2.23 1.72 22.03
C THR A 197 1.68 2.76 21.05
N ILE A 198 0.80 2.33 20.15
CA ILE A 198 0.08 3.21 19.23
C ILE A 198 -0.69 4.29 19.99
N ARG A 199 -1.31 3.95 21.12
CA ARG A 199 -1.95 4.92 22.03
C ARG A 199 -0.99 6.00 22.51
N VAL A 200 0.19 5.61 23.00
CA VAL A 200 1.19 6.58 23.50
C VAL A 200 1.67 7.45 22.35
N MET A 201 1.94 6.86 21.18
CA MET A 201 2.35 7.61 19.99
C MET A 201 1.33 8.67 19.57
N LEU A 202 0.03 8.33 19.62
CA LEU A 202 -1.05 9.28 19.33
C LEU A 202 -1.08 10.43 20.35
N LEU A 203 -0.90 10.12 21.64
CA LEU A 203 -0.84 11.14 22.69
C LEU A 203 0.36 12.08 22.50
N LEU A 204 1.54 11.53 22.20
CA LEU A 204 2.75 12.31 21.95
C LEU A 204 2.59 13.20 20.72
N PHE A 205 1.93 12.71 19.66
CA PHE A 205 1.60 13.54 18.51
C PHE A 205 0.71 14.73 18.90
N ILE A 206 -0.31 14.52 19.73
CA ILE A 206 -1.19 15.59 20.21
C ILE A 206 -0.41 16.58 21.10
N LYS A 207 0.45 16.10 22.00
CA LYS A 207 1.31 16.95 22.84
C LYS A 207 2.22 17.85 21.99
N LEU A 208 2.80 17.33 20.90
CA LEU A 208 3.65 18.12 19.98
C LEU A 208 2.89 19.28 19.33
N LEU A 209 1.58 19.13 19.05
CA LEU A 209 0.76 20.20 18.47
C LEU A 209 0.54 21.37 19.43
N SER A 210 0.70 21.16 20.74
CA SER A 210 0.41 22.14 21.79
C SER A 210 1.66 22.75 22.45
N LEU A 211 2.86 22.49 21.93
CA LEU A 211 4.09 23.05 22.51
C LEU A 211 4.28 24.53 22.17
N ASP A 212 4.88 25.29 23.09
CA ASP A 212 5.23 26.70 22.85
C ASP A 212 6.53 26.87 22.05
N SER A 213 7.36 25.83 21.96
CA SER A 213 8.53 25.83 21.10
C SER A 213 8.86 24.42 20.61
N LEU A 214 9.37 24.32 19.39
CA LEU A 214 9.69 23.05 18.74
C LEU A 214 11.10 23.10 18.13
N LYS A 215 11.98 22.21 18.55
CA LYS A 215 13.27 21.93 17.91
C LYS A 215 13.03 21.04 16.70
N ILE A 216 13.54 21.47 15.54
CA ILE A 216 13.39 20.76 14.27
C ILE A 216 14.72 20.75 13.51
N ARG A 217 14.83 19.83 12.56
CA ARG A 217 15.95 19.74 11.63
C ARG A 217 15.49 20.18 10.25
N LYS A 218 16.01 21.30 9.78
CA LYS A 218 15.62 21.89 8.50
C LYS A 218 16.66 21.61 7.45
N ARG A 219 16.22 21.16 6.28
CA ARG A 219 17.06 21.05 5.09
C ARG A 219 17.32 22.45 4.51
N GLU A 220 18.59 22.80 4.38
CA GLU A 220 19.05 24.02 3.72
C GLU A 220 19.99 23.71 2.56
N VAL A 221 19.85 24.49 1.49
CA VAL A 221 20.71 24.43 0.32
C VAL A 221 21.80 25.47 0.49
N VAL A 222 23.05 25.03 0.55
CA VAL A 222 24.23 25.91 0.60
C VAL A 222 25.03 25.74 -0.67
N LEU A 223 25.30 26.84 -1.37
CA LEU A 223 26.17 26.85 -2.55
C LEU A 223 27.63 26.95 -2.08
N LYS A 224 28.44 25.91 -2.34
CA LYS A 224 29.90 25.97 -2.14
C LYS A 224 30.59 26.15 -3.48
N ILE A 225 31.42 27.18 -3.61
CA ILE A 225 32.25 27.39 -4.78
C ILE A 225 33.60 26.69 -4.55
N LYS A 226 34.00 25.79 -5.45
CA LYS A 226 35.34 25.17 -5.45
C LYS A 226 36.05 25.47 -6.76
N GLY A 227 37.32 25.84 -6.71
CA GLY A 227 38.18 25.84 -7.90
C GLY A 227 38.43 24.40 -8.33
N LYS A 228 38.22 24.09 -9.60
CA LYS A 228 38.64 22.83 -10.23
C LYS A 228 39.53 23.13 -11.41
N TYR A 229 40.56 22.31 -11.56
CA TYR A 229 41.40 22.30 -12.74
C TYR A 229 40.94 21.16 -13.66
N ASP A 230 40.53 21.50 -14.88
CA ASP A 230 40.25 20.51 -15.91
C ASP A 230 41.59 20.08 -16.52
N ILE A 231 42.02 18.85 -16.23
CA ILE A 231 43.32 18.30 -16.71
C ILE A 231 43.34 18.21 -18.24
N VAL A 232 42.21 17.89 -18.87
CA VAL A 232 42.10 17.72 -20.34
C VAL A 232 42.17 19.08 -21.03
N ARG A 233 41.46 20.07 -20.48
CA ARG A 233 41.41 21.43 -21.07
C ARG A 233 42.53 22.35 -20.59
N ARG A 234 43.29 21.96 -19.57
CA ARG A 234 44.32 22.77 -18.87
C ARG A 234 43.82 24.13 -18.40
N ILE A 235 42.56 24.19 -17.94
CA ILE A 235 41.92 25.43 -17.48
C ILE A 235 41.44 25.26 -16.04
N SER A 236 41.75 26.26 -15.21
CA SER A 236 41.14 26.42 -13.88
C SER A 236 39.79 27.11 -14.00
N TYR A 237 38.72 26.50 -13.49
CA TYR A 237 37.38 27.09 -13.45
C TYR A 237 36.76 26.95 -12.06
N LYS A 238 35.90 27.90 -11.68
CA LYS A 238 35.15 27.83 -10.42
C LYS A 238 33.88 26.99 -10.65
N GLN A 239 33.80 25.85 -9.98
CA GLN A 239 32.61 25.01 -9.95
C GLN A 239 31.76 25.35 -8.71
N THR A 240 30.56 25.86 -8.94
CA THR A 240 29.56 26.01 -7.88
C THR A 240 28.87 24.67 -7.65
N LYS A 241 29.10 24.06 -6.48
CA LYS A 241 28.44 22.82 -6.06
C LYS A 241 27.32 23.15 -5.08
N LYS A 242 26.10 22.74 -5.42
CA LYS A 242 24.94 22.78 -4.54
C LYS A 242 25.07 21.69 -3.48
N ASN A 243 25.38 22.06 -2.25
CA ASN A 243 25.40 21.16 -1.10
C ASN A 243 24.08 21.28 -0.33
N ILE A 244 23.60 20.15 0.19
CA ILE A 244 22.41 20.10 1.02
C ILE A 244 22.89 19.80 2.44
N ILE A 245 22.59 20.70 3.37
CA ILE A 245 22.95 20.57 4.79
C ILE A 245 21.64 20.48 5.59
N VAL A 246 21.67 19.75 6.70
CA VAL A 246 20.57 19.71 7.66
C VAL A 246 20.98 20.54 8.86
N LYS A 247 20.23 21.61 9.16
CA LYS A 247 20.51 22.54 10.26
C LYS A 247 19.46 22.39 11.35
N LYS A 248 19.90 22.32 12.61
CA LYS A 248 18.97 22.40 13.76
C LYS A 248 18.41 23.82 13.85
N SER A 249 17.10 23.94 14.02
CA SER A 249 16.40 25.22 14.17
C SER A 249 15.29 25.09 15.20
N ARG A 250 14.82 26.21 15.73
CA ARG A 250 13.77 26.26 16.75
C ARG A 250 12.62 27.13 16.26
N ILE A 251 11.41 26.60 16.35
CA ILE A 251 10.16 27.33 16.15
C ILE A 251 9.68 27.79 17.51
N ILE A 252 9.22 29.05 17.61
CA ILE A 252 8.78 29.68 18.85
C ILE A 252 7.35 30.19 18.65
N GLY A 253 6.51 30.03 19.67
CA GLY A 253 5.11 30.42 19.71
C GLY A 253 4.19 29.24 19.43
N ASN A 254 3.21 29.05 20.31
CA ASN A 254 2.23 27.96 20.25
C ASN A 254 1.56 27.83 18.87
N GLU A 255 1.10 28.96 18.31
CA GLU A 255 0.44 28.98 17.00
C GLU A 255 1.39 28.63 15.84
N ASN A 256 2.65 29.06 15.91
CA ASN A 256 3.65 28.73 14.89
C ASN A 256 4.00 27.24 14.94
N VAL A 257 4.12 26.66 16.14
CA VAL A 257 4.33 25.24 16.34
C VAL A 257 3.14 24.44 15.83
N PHE A 258 1.92 24.84 16.19
CA PHE A 258 0.69 24.23 15.69
C PHE A 258 0.65 24.24 14.16
N ASN A 259 0.87 25.40 13.53
CA ASN A 259 0.87 25.52 12.07
C ASN A 259 1.93 24.63 11.43
N TYR A 260 3.16 24.60 11.96
CA TYR A 260 4.23 23.75 11.45
C TYR A 260 3.91 22.26 11.59
N MET A 261 3.38 21.82 12.73
CA MET A 261 3.05 20.42 12.98
C MET A 261 1.85 19.96 12.16
N ILE A 262 0.85 20.82 11.94
CA ILE A 262 -0.23 20.54 10.99
C ILE A 262 0.35 20.40 9.58
N ASP A 263 1.21 21.33 9.16
CA ASP A 263 1.92 21.29 7.88
C ASP A 263 2.76 20.02 7.70
N TYR A 264 3.46 19.60 8.76
CA TYR A 264 4.21 18.34 8.81
C TYR A 264 3.25 17.17 8.57
N SER A 265 2.18 17.08 9.36
CA SER A 265 1.25 15.95 9.36
C SER A 265 0.37 15.88 8.12
N ARG A 266 0.02 16.99 7.47
CA ARG A 266 -0.79 17.01 6.23
C ARG A 266 0.00 16.78 4.94
N SER A 267 1.32 16.60 5.03
CA SER A 267 2.22 16.53 3.87
C SER A 267 2.32 15.15 3.25
N PHE A 268 2.20 15.09 1.93
CA PHE A 268 2.45 13.91 1.11
C PHE A 268 3.64 14.11 0.17
N CYS A 269 4.32 13.02 -0.17
CA CYS A 269 5.20 12.93 -1.33
C CYS A 269 4.45 12.34 -2.52
N SER A 270 4.67 12.85 -3.74
CA SER A 270 4.16 12.23 -4.97
C SER A 270 5.20 11.41 -5.71
N TYR A 271 4.75 10.33 -6.37
CA TYR A 271 5.55 9.45 -7.22
C TYR A 271 4.82 9.15 -8.50
N LEU A 272 5.55 8.86 -9.57
CA LEU A 272 4.97 8.21 -10.72
C LEU A 272 4.85 6.71 -10.45
N LYS A 273 3.69 6.14 -10.74
CA LYS A 273 3.48 4.70 -10.57
C LYS A 273 4.27 3.93 -11.63
N HIS A 274 5.32 3.22 -11.19
CA HIS A 274 6.11 2.35 -12.05
C HIS A 274 5.44 0.98 -12.22
N LYS A 275 5.69 0.34 -13.36
CA LYS A 275 5.29 -1.06 -13.65
C LYS A 275 3.78 -1.32 -13.58
N GLU A 276 2.94 -0.30 -13.69
CA GLU A 276 1.48 -0.46 -13.80
C GLU A 276 1.10 -0.99 -15.17
N ARG A 277 0.51 -2.19 -15.23
CA ARG A 277 0.08 -2.83 -16.49
C ARG A 277 -1.32 -2.34 -16.90
N GLY A 278 -1.64 -2.46 -18.20
CA GLY A 278 -2.98 -2.13 -18.73
C GLY A 278 -3.33 -0.64 -18.79
N LYS A 279 -2.34 0.26 -18.65
CA LYS A 279 -2.52 1.71 -18.75
C LYS A 279 -1.48 2.35 -19.67
N LYS A 280 -1.95 3.09 -20.68
CA LYS A 280 -1.09 3.88 -21.57
C LYS A 280 -0.40 5.00 -20.77
N ASP A 281 -1.20 5.83 -20.11
CA ASP A 281 -0.72 6.97 -19.32
C ASP A 281 -0.39 6.56 -17.88
N ARG A 282 0.69 7.14 -17.35
CA ARG A 282 1.09 6.94 -15.94
C ARG A 282 0.21 7.76 -15.01
N ARG A 283 -0.01 7.21 -13.82
CA ARG A 283 -0.70 7.88 -12.71
C ARG A 283 0.31 8.31 -11.64
N ALA A 284 -0.03 9.39 -10.95
CA ALA A 284 0.66 9.74 -9.72
C ALA A 284 0.08 8.93 -8.54
N ILE A 285 0.95 8.47 -7.66
CA ILE A 285 0.61 7.93 -6.34
C ILE A 285 1.25 8.80 -5.28
N ALA A 286 0.81 8.67 -4.02
CA ALA A 286 1.35 9.45 -2.94
C ALA A 286 1.70 8.59 -1.73
N SER A 287 2.57 9.11 -0.86
CA SER A 287 2.88 8.52 0.44
C SER A 287 2.91 9.61 1.50
N GLY A 288 2.28 9.35 2.65
CA GLY A 288 2.23 10.25 3.80
C GLY A 288 3.46 10.13 4.70
N ASN A 289 3.52 10.99 5.71
CA ASN A 289 4.47 10.88 6.82
C ASN A 289 3.95 9.91 7.90
N ILE A 290 4.74 9.68 8.95
CA ILE A 290 4.44 8.72 10.01
C ILE A 290 3.19 9.09 10.84
N PHE A 291 2.98 10.36 11.20
CA PHE A 291 1.78 10.77 11.95
C PHE A 291 0.51 10.62 11.12
N LEU A 292 0.57 10.96 9.84
CA LEU A 292 -0.58 10.74 8.95
C LEU A 292 -0.85 9.26 8.74
N ARG A 293 0.20 8.45 8.59
CA ARG A 293 0.11 6.99 8.49
C ARG A 293 -0.55 6.40 9.73
N LEU A 294 -0.17 6.85 10.92
CA LEU A 294 -0.77 6.43 12.20
C LEU A 294 -2.29 6.64 12.19
N LEU A 295 -2.75 7.84 11.86
CA LEU A 295 -4.16 8.19 11.81
C LEU A 295 -4.93 7.39 10.75
N LEU A 296 -4.42 7.33 9.52
CA LEU A 296 -5.04 6.58 8.43
C LEU A 296 -5.09 5.08 8.73
N LYS A 297 -4.06 4.52 9.37
CA LYS A 297 -4.00 3.10 9.73
C LYS A 297 -5.05 2.75 10.78
N ILE A 298 -5.29 3.62 11.78
CA ILE A 298 -6.36 3.39 12.77
C ILE A 298 -7.74 3.27 12.08
N VAL A 299 -8.06 4.20 11.19
CA VAL A 299 -9.32 4.18 10.43
C VAL A 299 -9.39 2.95 9.52
N GLU A 300 -8.30 2.63 8.82
CA GLU A 300 -8.25 1.49 7.91
C GLU A 300 -8.36 0.15 8.65
N GLU A 301 -7.74 -0.01 9.83
CA GLU A 301 -7.87 -1.23 10.66
C GLU A 301 -9.32 -1.47 11.11
N PHE A 302 -10.06 -0.42 11.44
CA PHE A 302 -11.49 -0.53 11.77
C PHE A 302 -12.26 -1.12 10.60
N HIS A 303 -12.04 -0.58 9.39
CA HIS A 303 -12.72 -1.06 8.20
C HIS A 303 -12.24 -2.43 7.70
N LEU A 304 -10.97 -2.78 7.91
CA LEU A 304 -10.42 -4.10 7.60
C LEU A 304 -10.99 -5.18 8.52
N HIS A 305 -11.25 -4.87 9.78
CA HIS A 305 -11.94 -5.82 10.64
C HIS A 305 -13.43 -5.90 10.30
N LEU A 306 -14.07 -4.76 10.08
CA LEU A 306 -15.48 -4.69 9.67
C LEU A 306 -15.72 -5.48 8.36
N SER A 307 -14.79 -5.46 7.41
CA SER A 307 -14.94 -6.16 6.12
C SER A 307 -15.03 -7.68 6.24
N LYS A 308 -14.49 -8.26 7.31
CA LYS A 308 -14.56 -9.71 7.57
C LYS A 308 -15.99 -10.14 7.92
N ASN A 309 -16.72 -9.29 8.61
CA ASN A 309 -18.04 -9.60 9.20
C ASN A 309 -19.21 -9.02 8.40
N VAL A 310 -18.95 -8.20 7.38
CA VAL A 310 -20.00 -7.62 6.53
C VAL A 310 -20.05 -8.27 5.15
N SER A 311 -21.27 -8.61 4.72
CA SER A 311 -21.56 -9.10 3.38
C SER A 311 -21.31 -8.02 2.31
N GLY A 312 -20.88 -8.43 1.13
CA GLY A 312 -20.57 -7.56 -0.01
C GLY A 312 -19.15 -7.02 0.02
N ASN A 313 -18.46 -7.07 1.17
CA ASN A 313 -17.11 -6.53 1.28
C ASN A 313 -16.05 -7.62 1.02
N THR A 314 -15.21 -7.41 0.01
CA THR A 314 -14.13 -8.35 -0.35
C THR A 314 -12.73 -7.80 -0.15
N ILE A 315 -12.60 -6.63 0.51
CA ILE A 315 -11.30 -6.03 0.83
C ILE A 315 -10.65 -6.77 2.01
N GLY A 316 -9.33 -6.96 1.94
CA GLY A 316 -8.58 -7.68 2.98
C GLY A 316 -8.75 -9.21 2.96
N ILE A 317 -9.33 -9.76 1.89
CA ILE A 317 -9.44 -11.20 1.60
C ILE A 317 -8.80 -11.43 0.22
N GLY A 318 -8.01 -12.48 0.06
CA GLY A 318 -7.31 -12.80 -1.19
C GLY A 318 -7.57 -14.21 -1.69
N GLY A 319 -6.94 -14.55 -2.83
CA GLY A 319 -6.88 -15.92 -3.36
C GLY A 319 -8.22 -16.66 -3.47
N ASP A 320 -8.20 -17.94 -3.14
CA ASP A 320 -9.38 -18.82 -3.25
C ASP A 320 -10.45 -18.52 -2.19
N GLN A 321 -10.08 -17.97 -1.02
CA GLN A 321 -11.05 -17.47 -0.04
C GLN A 321 -11.91 -16.36 -0.64
N LYS A 322 -11.29 -15.43 -1.39
CA LYS A 322 -12.02 -14.36 -2.08
C LYS A 322 -12.94 -14.93 -3.16
N LYS A 323 -12.47 -15.89 -3.96
CA LYS A 323 -13.31 -16.58 -4.97
C LYS A 323 -14.52 -17.27 -4.33
N ALA A 324 -14.31 -18.02 -3.24
CA ALA A 324 -15.38 -18.70 -2.52
C ALA A 324 -16.42 -17.71 -2.00
N LYS A 325 -15.98 -16.61 -1.34
CA LYS A 325 -16.89 -15.56 -0.85
C LYS A 325 -17.71 -14.94 -2.00
N ILE A 326 -17.09 -14.68 -3.14
CA ILE A 326 -17.78 -14.15 -4.33
C ILE A 326 -18.88 -15.12 -4.78
N MET A 327 -18.57 -16.41 -4.93
CA MET A 327 -19.54 -17.41 -5.38
C MET A 327 -20.71 -17.58 -4.41
N THR A 328 -20.41 -17.70 -3.12
CA THR A 328 -21.42 -17.89 -2.08
C THR A 328 -22.37 -16.69 -1.99
N GLU A 329 -21.84 -15.47 -1.97
CA GLU A 329 -22.67 -14.28 -1.82
C GLU A 329 -23.52 -13.97 -3.05
N LEU A 330 -22.98 -14.18 -4.26
CA LEU A 330 -23.78 -13.97 -5.47
C LEU A 330 -24.92 -14.98 -5.59
N LYS A 331 -24.65 -16.27 -5.31
CA LYS A 331 -25.69 -17.33 -5.32
C LYS A 331 -26.78 -17.12 -4.27
N ALA A 332 -26.42 -16.63 -3.08
CA ALA A 332 -27.38 -16.30 -2.03
C ALA A 332 -28.41 -15.21 -2.45
N CYS A 333 -28.12 -14.44 -3.51
CA CYS A 333 -29.08 -13.48 -4.06
C CYS A 333 -30.21 -14.18 -4.86
N THR A 334 -29.97 -15.37 -5.39
CA THR A 334 -30.80 -15.98 -6.44
C THR A 334 -31.40 -17.34 -6.07
N GLU A 335 -30.86 -18.01 -5.05
CA GLU A 335 -31.33 -19.30 -4.51
C GLU A 335 -32.56 -19.19 -3.59
N ILE A 336 -33.06 -17.99 -3.31
CA ILE A 336 -34.33 -17.83 -2.59
C ILE A 336 -35.47 -18.28 -3.51
N ASP A 337 -36.24 -19.29 -3.11
CA ASP A 337 -37.32 -19.90 -3.93
C ASP A 337 -38.30 -18.87 -4.54
N LEU A 338 -38.54 -17.75 -3.86
CA LEU A 338 -39.36 -16.65 -4.38
C LEU A 338 -38.84 -16.01 -5.67
N PHE A 339 -37.56 -16.18 -6.02
CA PHE A 339 -36.91 -15.50 -7.14
C PHE A 339 -36.35 -16.44 -8.21
N LYS A 340 -36.70 -17.73 -8.16
CA LYS A 340 -36.13 -18.74 -9.07
C LYS A 340 -36.39 -18.42 -10.55
N ASP A 341 -37.63 -18.06 -10.88
CA ASP A 341 -38.11 -17.77 -12.25
C ASP A 341 -38.14 -16.26 -12.59
N HIS A 342 -37.55 -15.42 -11.74
CA HIS A 342 -37.54 -13.98 -11.92
C HIS A 342 -36.36 -13.52 -12.80
N PRO A 343 -36.49 -12.43 -13.57
CA PRO A 343 -35.39 -11.91 -14.39
C PRO A 343 -34.20 -11.47 -13.51
N LYS A 344 -33.00 -11.90 -13.93
CA LYS A 344 -31.73 -11.72 -13.20
C LYS A 344 -30.67 -11.15 -14.13
N ILE A 345 -29.90 -10.19 -13.63
CA ILE A 345 -28.79 -9.58 -14.35
C ILE A 345 -27.60 -9.43 -13.41
N GLN A 346 -26.41 -9.67 -13.92
CA GLN A 346 -25.14 -9.45 -13.22
C GLN A 346 -24.38 -8.29 -13.88
N GLY A 347 -23.98 -7.30 -13.09
CA GLY A 347 -23.18 -6.16 -13.52
C GLY A 347 -21.71 -6.35 -13.15
N THR A 348 -20.83 -6.24 -14.13
CA THR A 348 -19.39 -5.97 -13.96
C THR A 348 -19.20 -4.46 -13.99
N GLU A 349 -18.72 -3.89 -12.89
CA GLU A 349 -18.83 -2.45 -12.64
C GLU A 349 -17.48 -1.83 -12.27
N ASP A 350 -17.10 -0.74 -12.96
CA ASP A 350 -15.89 0.05 -12.67
C ASP A 350 -16.29 1.48 -12.32
N ALA A 351 -15.88 1.94 -11.13
CA ALA A 351 -16.10 3.32 -10.72
C ALA A 351 -15.01 4.26 -11.29
N THR A 352 -15.42 5.18 -12.15
CA THR A 352 -14.52 6.14 -12.79
C THR A 352 -14.08 7.23 -11.82
N LYS A 353 -12.76 7.39 -11.71
CA LYS A 353 -12.11 8.42 -10.86
C LYS A 353 -12.55 8.34 -9.40
N TRP A 354 -12.66 7.11 -8.89
CA TRP A 354 -13.03 6.77 -7.52
C TRP A 354 -12.39 7.69 -6.47
N ASN A 355 -11.06 7.68 -6.36
CA ASN A 355 -10.35 8.45 -5.35
C ASN A 355 -10.57 9.95 -5.52
N GLU A 356 -10.54 10.48 -6.74
CA GLU A 356 -10.71 11.92 -6.98
C GLU A 356 -12.13 12.43 -6.69
N CYS A 357 -13.14 11.56 -6.68
CA CYS A 357 -14.53 11.93 -6.40
C CYS A 357 -14.94 11.70 -4.93
N LEU A 358 -14.26 10.81 -4.21
CA LEU A 358 -14.49 10.62 -2.78
C LEU A 358 -13.92 11.78 -1.97
N THR A 359 -14.67 12.27 -0.99
CA THR A 359 -14.30 13.49 -0.25
C THR A 359 -14.15 13.26 1.25
N PRO A 360 -13.15 13.87 1.92
CA PRO A 360 -12.95 13.67 3.36
C PRO A 360 -14.14 14.09 4.22
N SER A 361 -14.84 15.18 3.87
CA SER A 361 -16.03 15.65 4.59
C SER A 361 -17.18 14.64 4.59
N MET A 362 -17.39 13.93 3.47
CA MET A 362 -18.35 12.83 3.40
C MET A 362 -17.93 11.66 4.30
N PHE A 363 -16.64 11.33 4.32
CA PHE A 363 -16.14 10.25 5.18
C PHE A 363 -16.37 10.61 6.66
N ALA A 364 -16.07 11.85 7.08
CA ALA A 364 -16.39 12.32 8.42
C ALA A 364 -17.88 12.13 8.74
N LEU A 365 -18.79 12.55 7.84
CA LEU A 365 -20.23 12.39 8.03
C LEU A 365 -20.69 10.93 8.20
N VAL A 366 -20.09 9.99 7.45
CA VAL A 366 -20.40 8.56 7.59
C VAL A 366 -19.97 8.05 8.97
N HIS A 367 -18.76 8.41 9.43
CA HIS A 367 -18.27 7.97 10.74
C HIS A 367 -19.08 8.59 11.88
N HIS A 368 -19.49 9.86 11.76
CA HIS A 368 -20.49 10.49 12.64
C HIS A 368 -21.78 9.67 12.68
N SER A 369 -22.27 9.19 11.55
CA SER A 369 -23.48 8.35 11.50
C SER A 369 -23.29 6.96 12.11
N PHE A 370 -22.08 6.38 12.05
CA PHE A 370 -21.77 5.09 12.67
C PHE A 370 -21.67 5.18 14.19
N PHE A 371 -21.02 6.22 14.70
CA PHE A 371 -20.66 6.30 16.12
C PHE A 371 -21.53 7.25 16.95
N SER A 372 -22.38 8.07 16.34
CA SER A 372 -23.42 8.80 17.08
C SER A 372 -24.49 7.84 17.63
N GLU A 373 -25.10 8.22 18.75
CA GLU A 373 -26.29 7.56 19.29
C GLU A 373 -27.45 7.66 18.27
N THR A 374 -28.15 6.54 18.05
CA THR A 374 -29.27 6.42 17.11
C THR A 374 -30.39 5.60 17.75
N ASP A 375 -31.59 5.63 17.16
CA ASP A 375 -32.76 4.88 17.66
C ASP A 375 -32.49 3.39 17.92
N CYS A 376 -31.62 2.76 17.11
CA CYS A 376 -31.22 1.37 17.29
C CYS A 376 -30.31 1.13 18.49
N ASP A 377 -29.79 2.16 19.16
CA ASP A 377 -28.97 2.05 20.37
C ASP A 377 -29.82 2.09 21.66
N PHE A 378 -31.00 2.74 21.66
CA PHE A 378 -31.83 2.94 22.86
C PHE A 378 -32.43 1.66 23.44
N SER A 379 -32.52 0.59 22.64
CA SER A 379 -33.01 -0.71 23.08
C SER A 379 -31.89 -1.68 23.48
N ARG A 380 -30.63 -1.23 23.59
CA ARG A 380 -29.45 -2.08 23.81
C ARG A 380 -28.61 -1.62 24.99
N ASP A 381 -27.94 -2.58 25.63
CA ASP A 381 -26.89 -2.29 26.60
C ASP A 381 -25.64 -1.78 25.84
N THR A 382 -25.42 -0.47 25.88
CA THR A 382 -24.24 0.18 25.27
C THR A 382 -23.23 0.65 26.31
N THR A 383 -23.26 0.09 27.52
CA THR A 383 -22.41 0.52 28.63
C THR A 383 -20.94 0.29 28.27
N GLY A 384 -20.12 1.36 28.31
CA GLY A 384 -18.69 1.32 27.92
C GLY A 384 -18.38 1.55 26.43
N LEU A 385 -19.37 1.50 25.52
CA LEU A 385 -19.17 1.82 24.10
C LEU A 385 -19.16 3.32 23.82
N LYS A 386 -19.83 4.12 24.64
CA LYS A 386 -19.97 5.57 24.44
C LYS A 386 -18.62 6.29 24.37
N GLU A 387 -17.73 6.03 25.33
CA GLU A 387 -16.40 6.65 25.38
C GLU A 387 -15.53 6.19 24.20
N LYS A 388 -15.64 4.90 23.83
CA LYS A 388 -14.92 4.31 22.68
C LYS A 388 -15.37 4.95 21.36
N ARG A 389 -16.69 5.14 21.19
CA ARG A 389 -17.30 5.83 20.04
C ARG A 389 -16.82 7.28 19.96
N GLU A 390 -16.82 8.01 21.07
CA GLU A 390 -16.36 9.40 21.11
C GLU A 390 -14.87 9.53 20.78
N LEU A 391 -14.02 8.64 21.34
CA LEU A 391 -12.60 8.61 21.02
C LEU A 391 -12.37 8.33 19.53
N MET A 392 -13.03 7.33 18.97
CA MET A 392 -12.93 7.00 17.55
C MET A 392 -13.41 8.16 16.66
N LEU A 393 -14.48 8.86 17.04
CA LEU A 393 -14.95 10.05 16.34
C LEU A 393 -13.90 11.16 16.32
N LYS A 394 -13.28 11.47 17.46
CA LYS A 394 -12.22 12.49 17.53
C LYS A 394 -11.02 12.14 16.64
N ILE A 395 -10.65 10.86 16.60
CA ILE A 395 -9.58 10.37 15.71
C ILE A 395 -9.99 10.54 14.24
N CYS A 396 -11.21 10.14 13.88
CA CYS A 396 -11.75 10.32 12.52
C CYS A 396 -11.82 11.80 12.11
N ASP A 397 -12.28 12.68 13.00
CA ASP A 397 -12.38 14.11 12.73
C ASP A 397 -11.02 14.74 12.47
N LEU A 398 -10.01 14.43 13.31
CA LEU A 398 -8.64 14.87 13.08
C LEU A 398 -8.10 14.34 11.74
N THR A 399 -8.34 13.07 11.44
CA THR A 399 -7.89 12.41 10.20
C THR A 399 -8.49 13.08 8.98
N PHE A 400 -9.82 13.24 8.92
CA PHE A 400 -10.51 13.79 7.76
C PHE A 400 -10.36 15.30 7.64
N MET A 401 -10.12 16.02 8.75
CA MET A 401 -9.68 17.40 8.72
C MET A 401 -8.32 17.52 8.01
N LEU A 402 -7.31 16.76 8.44
CA LEU A 402 -5.98 16.77 7.79
C LEU A 402 -6.06 16.37 6.31
N MET A 403 -6.94 15.45 5.95
CA MET A 403 -7.18 15.07 4.54
C MET A 403 -7.92 16.13 3.73
N SER A 404 -8.76 16.94 4.36
CA SER A 404 -9.45 18.10 3.74
C SER A 404 -8.49 19.26 3.49
N ILE A 405 -7.45 19.35 4.30
CA ILE A 405 -6.35 20.30 4.13
C ILE A 405 -5.07 19.54 3.79
N LYS A 406 -5.07 18.59 2.86
CA LYS A 406 -3.81 17.94 2.47
C LYS A 406 -2.97 18.81 1.54
N ARG A 407 -1.65 18.58 1.52
CA ARG A 407 -0.73 19.18 0.52
C ARG A 407 0.23 18.13 -0.03
N ILE A 408 0.63 18.29 -1.28
CA ILE A 408 1.42 17.27 -1.99
C ILE A 408 2.71 17.86 -2.53
N HIS A 409 3.83 17.28 -2.12
CA HIS A 409 5.15 17.63 -2.60
C HIS A 409 5.31 17.17 -4.05
N LEU A 410 5.65 18.10 -4.94
CA LEU A 410 5.78 17.87 -6.39
C LEU A 410 7.10 17.22 -6.80
N GLY A 411 8.01 17.01 -5.84
CA GLY A 411 9.34 16.49 -6.10
C GLY A 411 10.29 17.59 -6.58
N PRO A 412 11.42 17.24 -7.23
CA PRO A 412 12.33 18.24 -7.75
C PRO A 412 11.63 19.08 -8.84
N GLY A 413 11.95 20.36 -8.90
CA GLY A 413 11.47 21.25 -9.95
C GLY A 413 11.88 20.80 -11.35
N LEU A 414 11.32 21.49 -12.35
CA LEU A 414 11.58 21.23 -13.76
C LEU A 414 13.06 21.35 -14.12
N MET A 415 13.47 20.58 -15.13
CA MET A 415 14.79 20.75 -15.72
C MET A 415 14.71 21.95 -16.66
N ILE A 416 15.45 23.00 -16.34
CA ILE A 416 15.69 24.13 -17.23
C ILE A 416 17.04 23.87 -17.88
N GLU A 417 17.09 23.90 -19.19
CA GLU A 417 18.33 23.75 -19.95
C GLU A 417 18.56 24.94 -20.88
N ASN A 418 19.82 25.29 -21.05
CA ASN A 418 20.31 26.09 -22.16
C ASN A 418 21.45 25.31 -22.84
N ASP A 419 22.03 25.85 -23.91
CA ASP A 419 23.07 25.15 -24.70
C ASP A 419 24.29 24.66 -23.89
N LYS A 420 24.51 25.19 -22.68
CA LYS A 420 25.71 24.93 -21.87
C LYS A 420 25.45 24.32 -20.49
N PHE A 421 24.25 24.50 -19.94
CA PHE A 421 23.95 24.17 -18.54
C PHE A 421 22.51 23.69 -18.39
N TYR A 422 22.31 22.80 -17.42
CA TYR A 422 20.99 22.46 -16.91
C TYR A 422 20.91 22.81 -15.42
N ASN A 423 19.75 23.27 -14.96
CA ASN A 423 19.49 23.56 -13.56
C ASN A 423 18.03 23.21 -13.19
N ARG A 424 17.72 23.24 -11.90
CA ARG A 424 16.36 23.08 -11.36
C ARG A 424 16.10 24.13 -10.30
N LYS A 425 15.07 24.95 -10.52
CA LYS A 425 14.51 25.87 -9.52
C LYS A 425 13.53 25.14 -8.59
N GLN A 426 13.19 25.74 -7.45
CA GLN A 426 12.07 25.31 -6.61
C GLN A 426 10.74 25.64 -7.29
N TRP A 427 9.66 24.99 -6.90
CA TRP A 427 8.38 25.15 -7.62
C TRP A 427 7.78 26.53 -7.46
N ASP A 428 8.06 27.24 -6.38
CA ASP A 428 7.65 28.63 -6.13
C ASP A 428 8.52 29.69 -6.83
N GLU A 429 9.63 29.28 -7.46
CA GLU A 429 10.60 30.18 -8.12
C GLU A 429 10.41 30.28 -9.65
N TYR A 430 9.43 29.56 -10.23
CA TYR A 430 9.18 29.59 -11.68
C TYR A 430 8.24 30.72 -12.08
N GLU A 431 8.65 31.48 -13.08
CA GLU A 431 7.76 32.44 -13.76
C GLU A 431 7.01 31.74 -14.90
N LEU A 432 5.79 32.20 -15.23
CA LEU A 432 4.94 31.55 -16.24
C LEU A 432 5.60 31.53 -17.63
N GLU A 433 6.36 32.57 -17.97
CA GLU A 433 7.06 32.73 -19.24
C GLU A 433 8.15 31.67 -19.45
N GLU A 434 8.78 31.21 -18.36
CA GLU A 434 9.83 30.19 -18.39
C GLU A 434 9.28 28.78 -18.67
N LEU A 435 7.97 28.58 -18.51
CA LEU A 435 7.32 27.30 -18.65
C LEU A 435 6.87 27.07 -20.09
N ASN A 436 7.01 25.83 -20.55
CA ASN A 436 6.38 25.39 -21.80
C ASN A 436 4.85 25.48 -21.69
N LEU A 437 4.17 25.52 -22.85
CA LEU A 437 2.71 25.69 -22.91
C LEU A 437 1.94 24.66 -22.07
N GLN A 438 2.36 23.39 -22.11
CA GLN A 438 1.67 22.34 -21.37
C GLN A 438 1.80 22.51 -19.86
N THR A 439 2.98 22.90 -19.37
CA THR A 439 3.22 23.11 -17.94
C THR A 439 2.55 24.39 -17.46
N ARG A 440 2.61 25.46 -18.25
CA ARG A 440 2.00 26.76 -17.93
C ARG A 440 0.50 26.61 -17.65
N VAL A 441 -0.21 25.81 -18.44
CA VAL A 441 -1.66 25.59 -18.30
C VAL A 441 -2.06 25.04 -16.92
N TRP A 442 -1.36 24.03 -16.41
CA TRP A 442 -1.70 23.46 -15.10
C TRP A 442 -1.08 24.27 -13.97
N TYR A 443 0.12 24.81 -14.16
CA TYR A 443 0.86 25.55 -13.13
C TYR A 443 0.11 26.82 -12.70
N SER A 444 -0.54 27.52 -13.64
CA SER A 444 -1.34 28.72 -13.33
C SER A 444 -2.66 28.42 -12.58
N GLN A 445 -3.09 27.16 -12.52
CA GLN A 445 -4.36 26.75 -11.91
C GLN A 445 -4.18 26.12 -10.52
N VAL A 446 -2.98 25.68 -10.18
CA VAL A 446 -2.70 25.09 -8.87
C VAL A 446 -2.29 26.17 -7.88
N LYS A 447 -2.65 25.96 -6.61
CA LYS A 447 -2.20 26.81 -5.51
C LYS A 447 -0.95 26.20 -4.89
N ILE A 448 0.17 26.88 -5.05
CA ILE A 448 1.46 26.48 -4.47
C ILE A 448 1.48 26.91 -3.00
N SER A 449 1.83 25.97 -2.12
CA SER A 449 1.94 26.18 -0.68
C SER A 449 3.38 25.89 -0.25
N GLY A 450 4.09 26.92 0.19
CA GLY A 450 5.53 26.82 0.46
C GLY A 450 6.35 26.44 -0.79
N LYS A 451 7.58 25.97 -0.58
CA LYS A 451 8.60 25.85 -1.65
C LYS A 451 8.28 24.84 -2.76
N ASN A 452 7.65 23.72 -2.41
CA ASN A 452 7.51 22.58 -3.32
C ASN A 452 6.19 21.81 -3.19
N TYR A 453 5.17 22.38 -2.53
CA TYR A 453 3.87 21.72 -2.36
C TYR A 453 2.77 22.40 -3.15
N ILE A 454 1.75 21.62 -3.52
CA ILE A 454 0.47 22.13 -3.97
C ILE A 454 -0.64 21.78 -2.99
N GLU A 455 -1.62 22.67 -2.83
CA GLU A 455 -2.82 22.41 -2.06
C GLU A 455 -3.77 21.47 -2.82
N ALA A 456 -4.30 20.47 -2.11
CA ALA A 456 -5.16 19.47 -2.73
C ALA A 456 -6.36 19.17 -1.82
N SER A 457 -7.24 20.14 -1.59
CA SER A 457 -8.33 19.98 -0.63
C SER A 457 -9.32 18.83 -0.94
N PRO A 458 -9.95 18.75 -2.12
CA PRO A 458 -10.92 17.71 -2.43
C PRO A 458 -10.25 16.38 -2.82
N GLY A 459 -11.05 15.32 -2.91
CA GLY A 459 -10.57 14.01 -3.34
C GLY A 459 -9.74 13.29 -2.28
N PHE A 460 -9.53 11.99 -2.45
CA PHE A 460 -8.47 11.22 -1.81
C PHE A 460 -7.32 10.97 -2.78
N LEU A 461 -6.15 10.66 -2.21
CA LEU A 461 -5.02 10.14 -2.98
C LEU A 461 -5.13 8.62 -3.08
N MET A 462 -4.65 8.07 -4.19
CA MET A 462 -4.74 6.64 -4.47
C MET A 462 -4.05 5.82 -3.37
N GLY A 463 -4.76 4.84 -2.82
CA GLY A 463 -4.18 3.80 -1.95
C GLY A 463 -4.10 4.15 -0.46
N MET A 464 -4.85 5.16 0.01
CA MET A 464 -4.81 5.59 1.42
C MET A 464 -5.82 4.87 2.31
N LEU A 465 -7.08 4.78 1.88
CA LEU A 465 -8.22 4.26 2.66
C LEU A 465 -9.04 3.28 1.80
N ASN A 466 -8.42 2.17 1.39
CA ASN A 466 -9.04 1.22 0.47
C ASN A 466 -10.19 0.47 1.17
N ALA A 467 -10.00 0.07 2.43
CA ALA A 467 -11.04 -0.61 3.21
C ALA A 467 -12.19 0.35 3.54
N ALA A 468 -11.88 1.55 4.04
CA ALA A 468 -12.91 2.52 4.38
C ALA A 468 -13.73 2.97 3.15
N SER A 469 -13.05 3.23 2.02
CA SER A 469 -13.76 3.56 0.77
C SER A 469 -14.62 2.39 0.27
N THR A 470 -14.18 1.15 0.43
CA THR A 470 -14.98 -0.04 0.07
C THR A 470 -16.26 -0.12 0.91
N THR A 471 -16.17 0.06 2.24
CA THR A 471 -17.35 0.11 3.12
C THR A 471 -18.33 1.21 2.71
N ILE A 472 -17.83 2.42 2.44
CA ILE A 472 -18.67 3.54 1.98
C ILE A 472 -19.31 3.21 0.62
N GLY A 473 -18.58 2.48 -0.23
CA GLY A 473 -19.06 2.00 -1.52
C GLY A 473 -20.22 1.00 -1.47
N LEU A 474 -20.48 0.41 -0.31
CA LEU A 474 -21.60 -0.52 -0.09
C LEU A 474 -22.84 0.15 0.51
N LEU A 475 -22.74 1.42 0.94
CA LEU A 475 -23.90 2.16 1.45
C LEU A 475 -25.08 2.21 0.45
N PRO A 476 -24.87 2.47 -0.86
CA PRO A 476 -25.96 2.57 -1.82
C PRO A 476 -26.78 1.27 -1.95
N SER A 477 -26.12 0.13 -2.15
CA SER A 477 -26.80 -1.16 -2.34
C SER A 477 -27.49 -1.63 -1.06
N ASN A 478 -26.92 -1.33 0.11
CA ASN A 478 -27.53 -1.64 1.40
C ASN A 478 -28.73 -0.74 1.74
N PHE A 479 -28.83 0.44 1.16
CA PHE A 479 -29.94 1.36 1.39
C PHE A 479 -31.20 1.01 0.60
N ILE A 480 -31.03 0.46 -0.61
CA ILE A 480 -32.13 0.19 -1.52
C ILE A 480 -32.99 -0.96 -1.01
N ASN A 481 -34.28 -0.70 -0.90
CA ASN A 481 -35.28 -1.70 -0.54
C ASN A 481 -36.51 -1.51 -1.43
N ILE A 482 -36.66 -2.37 -2.43
CA ILE A 482 -37.81 -2.38 -3.34
C ILE A 482 -38.57 -3.70 -3.10
N PRO A 483 -39.89 -3.66 -2.87
CA PRO A 483 -40.69 -4.88 -2.76
C PRO A 483 -40.52 -5.79 -3.98
N SER A 484 -40.38 -7.09 -3.76
CA SER A 484 -40.19 -8.08 -4.82
C SER A 484 -38.96 -7.85 -5.71
N ALA A 485 -37.91 -7.22 -5.17
CA ALA A 485 -36.60 -7.13 -5.80
C ALA A 485 -35.48 -7.29 -4.77
N LYS A 486 -34.34 -7.79 -5.22
CA LYS A 486 -33.14 -8.00 -4.41
C LYS A 486 -31.91 -7.53 -5.17
N ILE A 487 -30.99 -6.92 -4.44
CA ILE A 487 -29.68 -6.47 -4.92
C ILE A 487 -28.61 -7.01 -3.99
N GLN A 488 -27.54 -7.57 -4.56
CA GLN A 488 -26.35 -7.97 -3.82
C GLN A 488 -25.12 -7.46 -4.55
N THR A 489 -24.34 -6.59 -3.90
CA THR A 489 -23.12 -6.00 -4.46
C THR A 489 -21.91 -6.51 -3.72
N LEU A 490 -20.97 -7.08 -4.46
CA LEU A 490 -19.59 -7.30 -4.03
C LEU A 490 -18.74 -6.10 -4.45
N ARG A 491 -17.89 -5.60 -3.56
CA ARG A 491 -17.01 -4.47 -3.84
C ARG A 491 -15.60 -4.71 -3.29
N SER A 492 -14.62 -4.22 -4.06
CA SER A 492 -13.21 -4.09 -3.66
C SER A 492 -12.69 -2.77 -4.21
N SER A 493 -12.75 -1.70 -3.40
CA SER A 493 -12.48 -0.32 -3.83
C SER A 493 -13.35 0.11 -5.03
N ASP A 494 -12.72 0.50 -6.15
CA ASP A 494 -13.39 1.00 -7.36
C ASP A 494 -14.12 -0.10 -8.16
N ASP A 495 -13.66 -1.35 -8.05
CA ASP A 495 -14.26 -2.49 -8.73
C ASP A 495 -15.46 -3.04 -7.94
N SER A 496 -16.59 -3.26 -8.61
CA SER A 496 -17.75 -3.96 -8.05
C SER A 496 -18.32 -4.99 -9.01
N MET A 497 -19.00 -5.98 -8.43
CA MET A 497 -19.81 -6.93 -9.14
C MET A 497 -21.15 -7.05 -8.43
N THR A 498 -22.25 -6.83 -9.14
CA THR A 498 -23.58 -6.73 -8.53
C THR A 498 -24.56 -7.66 -9.22
N VAL A 499 -25.31 -8.47 -8.46
CA VAL A 499 -26.44 -9.25 -8.96
C VAL A 499 -27.74 -8.52 -8.61
N TYR A 500 -28.59 -8.38 -9.62
CA TYR A 500 -29.89 -7.71 -9.56
C TYR A 500 -30.97 -8.73 -9.93
N VAL A 501 -31.99 -8.82 -9.07
CA VAL A 501 -33.13 -9.72 -9.27
C VAL A 501 -34.41 -8.97 -8.97
N ALA A 502 -35.43 -9.12 -9.81
CA ALA A 502 -36.74 -8.53 -9.57
C ALA A 502 -37.85 -9.34 -10.22
N ARG A 503 -39.09 -9.18 -9.75
CA ARG A 503 -40.28 -9.87 -10.30
C ARG A 503 -40.43 -9.75 -11.81
N ASP A 504 -40.14 -8.56 -12.37
CA ASP A 504 -40.37 -8.21 -13.77
C ASP A 504 -39.30 -7.24 -14.28
N SER A 505 -39.13 -7.17 -15.60
CA SER A 505 -38.08 -6.38 -16.25
C SER A 505 -38.19 -4.86 -15.97
N LYS A 506 -39.39 -4.34 -15.70
CA LYS A 506 -39.58 -2.91 -15.38
C LYS A 506 -39.12 -2.62 -13.95
N THR A 507 -39.42 -3.49 -13.00
CA THR A 507 -38.90 -3.40 -11.63
C THR A 507 -37.39 -3.59 -11.59
N LEU A 508 -36.85 -4.51 -12.40
CA LEU A 508 -35.40 -4.70 -12.55
C LEU A 508 -34.70 -3.44 -13.05
N LEU A 509 -35.24 -2.79 -14.08
CA LEU A 509 -34.71 -1.52 -14.58
C LEU A 509 -34.79 -0.40 -13.54
N ASN A 510 -35.87 -0.36 -12.75
CA ASN A 510 -35.99 0.61 -11.66
C ASN A 510 -34.92 0.39 -10.60
N LEU A 511 -34.65 -0.87 -10.23
CA LEU A 511 -33.61 -1.24 -9.29
C LEU A 511 -32.22 -0.79 -9.76
N LEU A 512 -31.88 -1.07 -11.04
CA LEU A 512 -30.62 -0.63 -11.66
C LEU A 512 -30.45 0.89 -11.60
N VAL A 513 -31.51 1.63 -11.96
CA VAL A 513 -31.50 3.09 -11.96
C VAL A 513 -31.37 3.65 -10.53
N GLN A 514 -32.09 3.06 -9.57
CA GLN A 514 -31.98 3.47 -8.17
C GLN A 514 -30.57 3.23 -7.63
N ASN A 515 -29.94 2.10 -7.95
CA ASN A 515 -28.56 1.84 -7.55
C ASN A 515 -27.59 2.87 -8.15
N TYR A 516 -27.71 3.15 -9.45
CA TYR A 516 -26.91 4.18 -10.09
C TYR A 516 -27.06 5.56 -9.43
N ILE A 517 -28.30 5.98 -9.14
CA ILE A 517 -28.57 7.26 -8.48
C ILE A 517 -28.00 7.27 -7.07
N CYS A 518 -28.21 6.22 -6.28
CA CYS A 518 -27.70 6.15 -4.92
C CYS A 518 -26.17 6.21 -4.88
N CYS A 519 -25.48 5.50 -5.79
CA CYS A 519 -24.03 5.64 -5.98
C CYS A 519 -23.63 7.09 -6.30
N LYS A 520 -24.33 7.75 -7.22
CA LYS A 520 -24.05 9.16 -7.56
C LYS A 520 -24.19 10.09 -6.36
N LEU A 521 -25.21 9.90 -5.52
CA LEU A 521 -25.49 10.74 -4.35
C LEU A 521 -24.41 10.68 -3.26
N VAL A 522 -23.59 9.62 -3.24
CA VAL A 522 -22.42 9.44 -2.37
C VAL A 522 -21.08 9.70 -3.09
N GLY A 523 -21.10 10.39 -4.24
CA GLY A 523 -19.89 10.70 -5.02
C GLY A 523 -19.27 9.51 -5.76
N ILE A 524 -19.98 8.39 -5.91
CA ILE A 524 -19.52 7.21 -6.66
C ILE A 524 -20.03 7.28 -8.09
N ASN A 525 -19.09 7.27 -9.04
CA ASN A 525 -19.36 7.51 -10.44
C ASN A 525 -19.15 6.24 -11.26
N MET A 526 -20.21 5.45 -11.46
CA MET A 526 -20.15 4.25 -12.30
C MET A 526 -19.81 4.60 -13.76
N SER A 527 -18.83 3.90 -14.34
CA SER A 527 -18.33 4.14 -15.68
C SER A 527 -19.32 3.71 -16.75
N THR A 528 -19.88 4.65 -17.51
CA THR A 528 -20.73 4.30 -18.65
C THR A 528 -19.99 3.57 -19.76
N LYS A 529 -18.65 3.68 -19.80
CA LYS A 529 -17.80 3.06 -20.84
C LYS A 529 -17.32 1.66 -20.47
N LYS A 530 -17.21 1.36 -19.18
CA LYS A 530 -16.59 0.12 -18.71
C LYS A 530 -17.55 -0.78 -17.92
N THR A 531 -18.64 -0.24 -17.39
CA THR A 531 -19.66 -1.05 -16.74
C THR A 531 -20.45 -1.81 -17.81
N ILE A 532 -20.54 -3.12 -17.65
CA ILE A 532 -21.21 -4.04 -18.57
C ILE A 532 -22.11 -4.97 -17.75
N PHE A 533 -23.24 -5.36 -18.32
CA PHE A 533 -24.17 -6.29 -17.67
C PHE A 533 -24.34 -7.54 -18.52
N PHE A 534 -24.48 -8.67 -17.84
CA PHE A 534 -24.56 -10.01 -18.39
C PHE A 534 -25.71 -10.79 -17.74
N PRO A 535 -26.12 -11.94 -18.29
CA PRO A 535 -26.91 -12.91 -17.54
C PRO A 535 -26.16 -13.32 -16.26
N GLU A 536 -26.90 -13.75 -15.24
CA GLU A 536 -26.31 -14.26 -14.00
C GLU A 536 -25.29 -15.38 -14.29
N GLY A 537 -24.18 -15.36 -13.55
CA GLY A 537 -23.09 -16.33 -13.69
C GLY A 537 -21.99 -15.88 -14.64
N TYR A 538 -22.14 -14.73 -15.29
CA TYR A 538 -21.14 -14.19 -16.21
C TYR A 538 -20.64 -12.82 -15.73
N GLY A 539 -19.33 -12.62 -15.77
CA GLY A 539 -18.74 -11.32 -15.44
C GLY A 539 -17.25 -11.34 -15.21
N GLU A 540 -16.74 -10.21 -14.75
CA GLU A 540 -15.36 -10.03 -14.33
C GLU A 540 -15.30 -9.30 -12.98
N PHE A 541 -14.36 -9.70 -12.14
CA PHE A 541 -14.10 -9.02 -10.87
C PHE A 541 -12.61 -9.09 -10.49
N THR A 542 -11.96 -7.93 -10.43
CA THR A 542 -10.54 -7.79 -10.08
C THR A 542 -9.59 -8.64 -10.96
N SER A 543 -9.87 -8.67 -12.26
CA SER A 543 -9.24 -9.49 -13.31
C SER A 543 -9.46 -10.99 -13.20
N TRP A 544 -10.48 -11.46 -12.48
CA TRP A 544 -10.98 -12.83 -12.55
C TRP A 544 -12.26 -12.89 -13.37
N TYR A 545 -12.32 -13.81 -14.33
CA TYR A 545 -13.46 -14.01 -15.21
C TYR A 545 -14.32 -15.16 -14.72
N GLN A 546 -15.64 -14.98 -14.81
CA GLN A 546 -16.65 -15.98 -14.46
C GLN A 546 -17.44 -16.39 -15.70
N ASP A 547 -17.53 -17.70 -15.91
CA ASP A 547 -18.44 -18.39 -16.85
C ASP A 547 -19.15 -19.50 -16.08
N LYS A 548 -20.21 -19.12 -15.36
CA LYS A 548 -20.88 -19.86 -14.28
C LYS A 548 -19.97 -20.11 -13.08
N ASP A 549 -18.78 -20.66 -13.32
CA ASP A 549 -17.66 -20.82 -12.39
C ASP A 549 -16.46 -19.96 -12.81
N PHE A 550 -15.47 -19.84 -11.92
CA PHE A 550 -14.24 -19.10 -12.22
C PHE A 550 -13.38 -19.82 -13.25
N VAL A 551 -12.89 -19.07 -14.23
CA VAL A 551 -12.01 -19.58 -15.30
C VAL A 551 -10.56 -19.68 -14.81
N GLY A 552 -9.87 -20.75 -15.18
CA GLY A 552 -8.43 -20.92 -14.94
C GLY A 552 -7.60 -19.89 -15.70
N GLN A 553 -6.89 -19.02 -14.98
CA GLN A 553 -6.14 -17.90 -15.58
C GLN A 553 -4.70 -17.85 -15.08
N SER A 554 -3.74 -17.98 -15.99
CA SER A 554 -2.30 -17.92 -15.72
C SER A 554 -1.62 -16.68 -16.33
N GLY A 555 -2.27 -15.97 -17.25
CA GLY A 555 -1.68 -14.81 -17.94
C GLY A 555 -1.32 -13.66 -16.99
N THR A 556 -2.10 -13.45 -15.92
CA THR A 556 -1.80 -12.44 -14.89
C THR A 556 -0.65 -12.85 -13.96
N GLU A 557 -0.23 -14.12 -14.00
CA GLU A 557 0.81 -14.72 -13.18
C GLU A 557 2.13 -14.95 -13.94
N THR A 558 2.21 -14.66 -15.25
CA THR A 558 3.42 -14.91 -16.04
C THR A 558 4.67 -14.23 -15.47
N SER A 559 4.52 -13.09 -14.77
CA SER A 559 5.65 -12.44 -14.10
C SER A 559 6.24 -13.25 -12.94
N SER A 560 5.51 -14.23 -12.39
CA SER A 560 6.00 -15.12 -11.33
C SER A 560 7.05 -16.11 -11.83
N LEU A 561 7.16 -16.32 -13.14
CA LEU A 561 8.23 -17.14 -13.74
C LEU A 561 9.62 -16.51 -13.59
N ARG A 562 9.69 -15.20 -13.27
CA ARG A 562 10.95 -14.54 -13.00
C ARG A 562 11.40 -14.89 -11.59
N PRO A 563 12.65 -15.34 -11.40
CA PRO A 563 13.22 -15.55 -10.07
C PRO A 563 13.13 -14.26 -9.25
N SER A 564 12.90 -14.41 -7.94
CA SER A 564 12.76 -13.27 -7.04
C SER A 564 14.08 -12.51 -6.88
N GLY A 565 15.19 -13.24 -7.04
CA GLY A 565 16.52 -12.68 -6.88
C GLY A 565 16.84 -12.45 -5.42
N THR A 566 16.53 -13.41 -4.54
CA THR A 566 17.05 -13.41 -3.16
C THR A 566 18.42 -14.11 -3.16
N ASN A 567 18.42 -15.42 -3.26
CA ASN A 567 19.56 -16.32 -3.36
C ASN A 567 19.16 -17.54 -4.21
N PRO A 568 20.11 -18.30 -4.79
CA PRO A 568 19.78 -19.39 -5.70
C PRO A 568 18.94 -20.49 -5.06
N GLN A 569 19.24 -20.89 -3.81
CA GLN A 569 18.53 -21.99 -3.15
C GLN A 569 17.05 -21.68 -2.92
N GLU A 570 16.77 -20.50 -2.37
CA GLU A 570 15.41 -20.04 -2.13
C GLU A 570 14.66 -19.82 -3.43
N ASP A 571 15.31 -19.25 -4.46
CA ASP A 571 14.69 -19.08 -5.77
C ASP A 571 14.30 -20.42 -6.42
N PHE A 572 15.13 -21.47 -6.31
CA PHE A 572 14.77 -22.82 -6.79
C PHE A 572 13.59 -23.42 -6.02
N ASN A 573 13.63 -23.39 -4.69
CA ASN A 573 12.54 -23.90 -3.85
C ASN A 573 11.22 -23.14 -4.13
N ASN A 574 11.30 -21.82 -4.31
CA ASN A 574 10.16 -20.98 -4.66
C ASN A 574 9.53 -21.36 -6.00
N VAL A 575 10.33 -21.78 -7.00
CA VAL A 575 9.78 -22.28 -8.28
C VAL A 575 8.94 -23.55 -8.06
N ALA A 576 9.40 -24.49 -7.24
CA ALA A 576 8.66 -25.71 -6.94
C ALA A 576 7.35 -25.42 -6.20
N ILE A 577 7.42 -24.61 -5.13
CA ILE A 577 6.25 -24.20 -4.33
C ILE A 577 5.23 -23.44 -5.17
N GLN A 578 5.67 -22.45 -5.97
CA GLN A 578 4.77 -21.71 -6.85
C GLN A 578 4.11 -22.59 -7.91
N THR A 579 4.81 -23.61 -8.39
CA THR A 579 4.24 -24.60 -9.33
C THR A 579 3.15 -25.41 -8.65
N ALA A 580 3.37 -25.86 -7.40
CA ALA A 580 2.37 -26.58 -6.62
C ALA A 580 1.12 -25.71 -6.35
N VAL A 581 1.33 -24.44 -5.97
CA VAL A 581 0.24 -23.49 -5.71
C VAL A 581 -0.58 -23.23 -6.97
N SER A 582 0.04 -22.97 -8.13
CA SER A 582 -0.69 -22.76 -9.39
C SER A 582 -1.49 -24.01 -9.82
N MET A 583 -0.99 -25.21 -9.54
CA MET A 583 -1.71 -26.46 -9.81
C MET A 583 -2.91 -26.64 -8.85
N ARG A 584 -2.72 -26.40 -7.55
CA ARG A 584 -3.78 -26.51 -6.53
C ARG A 584 -4.91 -25.51 -6.74
N THR A 585 -4.57 -24.30 -7.17
CA THR A 585 -5.55 -23.21 -7.43
C THR A 585 -6.22 -23.32 -8.81
N HIS A 586 -5.93 -24.39 -9.55
CA HIS A 586 -6.42 -24.66 -10.91
C HIS A 586 -6.15 -23.52 -11.91
N THR A 587 -5.07 -22.75 -11.73
CA THR A 587 -4.67 -21.71 -12.70
C THR A 587 -3.96 -22.31 -13.90
N ILE A 588 -3.29 -23.47 -13.70
CA ILE A 588 -2.62 -24.25 -14.74
C ILE A 588 -2.97 -25.73 -14.62
N ASN A 589 -2.92 -26.43 -15.74
CA ASN A 589 -3.03 -27.90 -15.78
C ASN A 589 -1.65 -28.56 -15.54
N PHE A 590 -1.61 -29.90 -15.52
CA PHE A 590 -0.39 -30.66 -15.26
C PHE A 590 0.73 -30.40 -16.30
N MET A 591 0.39 -30.20 -17.57
CA MET A 591 1.37 -29.85 -18.62
C MET A 591 1.97 -28.46 -18.41
N GLY A 592 1.12 -27.49 -18.08
CA GLY A 592 1.55 -26.14 -17.73
C GLY A 592 2.42 -26.12 -16.47
N ALA A 593 2.14 -26.99 -15.49
CA ALA A 593 2.96 -27.14 -14.29
C ALA A 593 4.35 -27.68 -14.60
N LEU A 594 4.47 -28.71 -15.46
CA LEU A 594 5.77 -29.21 -15.92
C LEU A 594 6.58 -28.12 -16.64
N GLN A 595 5.94 -27.38 -17.54
CA GLN A 595 6.61 -26.27 -18.25
C GLN A 595 7.04 -25.16 -17.29
N LYS A 596 6.18 -24.79 -16.33
CA LYS A 596 6.49 -23.77 -15.31
C LYS A 596 7.71 -24.17 -14.48
N LEU A 597 7.78 -25.42 -14.04
CA LEU A 597 8.93 -25.95 -13.28
C LEU A 597 10.21 -25.88 -14.13
N MET A 598 10.18 -26.38 -15.36
CA MET A 598 11.34 -26.40 -16.25
C MET A 598 11.85 -24.99 -16.56
N ILE A 599 10.97 -24.10 -17.01
CA ILE A 599 11.32 -22.71 -17.35
C ILE A 599 11.81 -21.97 -16.10
N GLY A 600 11.17 -22.17 -14.96
CA GLY A 600 11.57 -21.56 -13.70
C GLY A 600 13.00 -21.94 -13.31
N ILE A 601 13.34 -23.23 -13.35
CA ILE A 601 14.70 -23.71 -13.05
C ILE A 601 15.72 -23.12 -14.03
N ILE A 602 15.41 -23.07 -15.33
CA ILE A 602 16.28 -22.47 -16.34
C ILE A 602 16.50 -20.97 -16.05
N ASN A 603 15.45 -20.24 -15.68
CA ASN A 603 15.56 -18.81 -15.36
C ASN A 603 16.42 -18.57 -14.12
N VAL A 604 16.30 -19.41 -13.08
CA VAL A 604 17.15 -19.31 -11.88
C VAL A 604 18.61 -19.60 -12.24
N ARG A 605 18.87 -20.67 -13.00
CA ARG A 605 20.22 -20.98 -13.49
C ARG A 605 20.83 -19.83 -14.29
N SER A 606 20.05 -19.22 -15.19
CA SER A 606 20.49 -18.08 -15.98
C SER A 606 20.76 -16.84 -15.12
N LEU A 607 19.93 -16.55 -14.10
CA LEU A 607 20.14 -15.41 -13.21
C LEU A 607 21.45 -15.53 -12.41
N TYR A 608 21.78 -16.74 -11.95
CA TYR A 608 22.92 -17.00 -11.09
C TYR A 608 24.13 -17.60 -11.84
N ASN A 609 24.08 -17.68 -13.17
CA ASN A 609 25.11 -18.28 -14.02
C ASN A 609 25.52 -19.70 -13.59
N ILE A 610 24.54 -20.57 -13.37
CA ILE A 610 24.75 -21.96 -12.96
C ILE A 610 24.64 -22.89 -14.17
N GLU A 611 25.72 -23.59 -14.47
CA GLU A 611 25.76 -24.63 -15.51
C GLU A 611 25.45 -26.00 -14.94
N VAL A 612 24.89 -26.88 -15.78
CA VAL A 612 24.64 -28.28 -15.39
C VAL A 612 25.95 -29.03 -15.38
N LYS A 613 26.25 -29.71 -14.27
CA LYS A 613 27.46 -30.51 -14.09
C LYS A 613 27.09 -31.86 -13.51
N GLU A 614 27.50 -32.92 -14.20
CA GLU A 614 27.50 -34.26 -13.64
C GLU A 614 28.83 -34.50 -12.92
N ARG A 615 28.75 -34.99 -11.69
CA ARG A 615 29.92 -35.33 -10.87
C ARG A 615 30.02 -36.84 -10.82
N GLU A 616 31.03 -37.39 -11.46
CA GLU A 616 31.25 -38.84 -11.52
C GLU A 616 31.52 -39.47 -10.14
N ASP A 617 31.97 -38.67 -9.17
CA ASP A 617 32.31 -39.10 -7.82
C ASP A 617 31.13 -39.12 -6.84
N LEU A 618 29.95 -38.65 -7.25
CA LEU A 618 28.73 -38.59 -6.44
C LEU A 618 27.59 -39.41 -7.06
N THR A 619 26.71 -39.93 -6.20
CA THR A 619 25.49 -40.61 -6.65
C THR A 619 24.60 -39.65 -7.45
N HIS A 620 24.07 -40.11 -8.58
CA HIS A 620 23.15 -39.32 -9.41
C HIS A 620 21.97 -38.79 -8.58
N GLY A 621 21.78 -37.48 -8.61
CA GLY A 621 20.70 -36.81 -7.88
C GLY A 621 21.05 -36.34 -6.47
N VAL A 622 22.29 -36.45 -6.01
CA VAL A 622 22.78 -35.86 -4.73
C VAL A 622 23.21 -34.40 -4.89
N THR A 623 23.78 -34.03 -6.04
CA THR A 623 24.24 -32.66 -6.30
C THR A 623 23.10 -31.65 -6.25
N PHE A 624 23.30 -30.55 -5.54
CA PHE A 624 22.30 -29.48 -5.40
C PHE A 624 22.19 -28.68 -6.70
N LEU A 625 21.01 -28.12 -6.99
CA LEU A 625 20.78 -27.29 -8.17
C LEU A 625 21.71 -26.09 -8.23
N ALA A 626 21.99 -25.47 -7.08
CA ALA A 626 22.91 -24.34 -6.97
C ALA A 626 24.37 -24.69 -7.31
N ASP A 627 24.74 -25.98 -7.22
CA ASP A 627 26.06 -26.51 -7.59
C ASP A 627 26.05 -27.22 -8.95
N GLY A 628 25.00 -27.00 -9.76
CA GLY A 628 24.87 -27.56 -11.11
C GLY A 628 24.18 -28.92 -11.21
N GLY A 629 23.59 -29.44 -10.12
CA GLY A 629 22.83 -30.68 -10.12
C GLY A 629 21.57 -30.64 -10.99
N LEU A 630 21.00 -31.81 -11.30
CA LEU A 630 19.75 -31.95 -12.06
C LEU A 630 18.50 -31.66 -11.21
N ASN A 631 17.38 -31.31 -11.85
CA ASN A 631 16.12 -31.04 -11.17
C ASN A 631 15.67 -32.23 -10.29
N PRO A 632 15.50 -32.06 -8.96
CA PRO A 632 15.03 -33.12 -8.07
C PRO A 632 13.50 -33.28 -8.03
N TRP A 633 12.75 -32.30 -8.57
CA TRP A 633 11.30 -32.26 -8.45
C TRP A 633 10.56 -32.86 -9.64
N ASN A 634 9.46 -33.52 -9.31
CA ASN A 634 8.37 -33.92 -10.18
C ASN A 634 7.05 -33.39 -9.59
N LEU A 635 5.92 -33.61 -10.28
CA LEU A 635 4.62 -33.08 -9.81
C LEU A 635 4.16 -33.66 -8.46
N THR A 636 4.69 -34.80 -8.03
CA THR A 636 4.29 -35.46 -6.77
C THR A 636 5.07 -35.01 -5.54
N ASN A 637 6.23 -34.36 -5.72
CA ASN A 637 7.10 -33.95 -4.61
C ASN A 637 7.39 -32.44 -4.56
N LEU A 638 6.63 -31.61 -5.27
CA LEU A 638 6.84 -30.14 -5.35
C LEU A 638 6.83 -29.42 -3.99
N LEU A 639 6.19 -30.00 -2.97
CA LEU A 639 6.10 -29.43 -1.62
C LEU A 639 7.28 -29.79 -0.72
N ILE A 640 8.13 -30.72 -1.16
CA ILE A 640 9.31 -31.15 -0.42
C ILE A 640 10.48 -30.25 -0.85
N ASP A 641 11.21 -29.71 0.12
CA ASP A 641 12.40 -28.91 -0.16
C ASP A 641 13.50 -29.76 -0.82
N GLU A 642 14.41 -29.09 -1.54
CA GLU A 642 15.49 -29.79 -2.22
C GLU A 642 16.34 -30.63 -1.27
N SER A 643 16.71 -30.09 -0.10
CA SER A 643 17.67 -30.72 0.80
C SER A 643 17.18 -32.08 1.30
N THR A 644 15.90 -32.18 1.65
CA THR A 644 15.25 -33.44 2.06
C THR A 644 15.24 -34.46 0.91
N ILE A 645 14.98 -34.03 -0.33
CA ILE A 645 15.01 -34.93 -1.49
C ILE A 645 16.44 -35.45 -1.71
N ARG A 646 17.46 -34.58 -1.62
CA ARG A 646 18.87 -34.97 -1.79
C ARG A 646 19.34 -35.91 -0.69
N GLU A 647 18.94 -35.66 0.55
CA GLU A 647 19.28 -36.51 1.71
C GLU A 647 18.79 -37.95 1.51
N SER A 648 17.58 -38.12 0.97
CA SER A 648 17.02 -39.45 0.67
C SER A 648 17.80 -40.26 -0.39
N LYS A 649 18.73 -39.61 -1.12
CA LYS A 649 19.53 -40.21 -2.19
C LYS A 649 20.98 -40.52 -1.79
N LEU A 650 21.39 -40.20 -0.56
CA LEU A 650 22.75 -40.46 -0.08
C LEU A 650 23.00 -41.97 0.01
N LYS A 651 24.04 -42.48 -0.66
CA LYS A 651 24.41 -43.91 -0.62
C LYS A 651 25.84 -44.14 -0.15
N THR A 652 26.75 -43.24 -0.52
CA THR A 652 28.18 -43.36 -0.24
C THR A 652 28.64 -42.38 0.83
N ASP A 653 29.81 -42.63 1.42
CA ASP A 653 30.41 -41.68 2.39
C ASP A 653 30.83 -40.37 1.72
N LYS A 654 31.15 -40.41 0.42
CA LYS A 654 31.40 -39.20 -0.39
C LYS A 654 30.15 -38.34 -0.51
N ASP A 655 28.99 -38.95 -0.74
CA ASP A 655 27.70 -38.25 -0.79
C ASP A 655 27.42 -37.54 0.54
N LYS A 656 27.59 -38.27 1.66
CA LYS A 656 27.41 -37.71 3.02
C LYS A 656 28.37 -36.55 3.28
N SER A 657 29.65 -36.72 2.93
CA SER A 657 30.67 -35.67 3.09
C SER A 657 30.32 -34.41 2.30
N TYR A 658 29.87 -34.56 1.05
CA TYR A 658 29.40 -33.46 0.22
C TYR A 658 28.18 -32.76 0.83
N PHE A 659 27.16 -33.53 1.21
CA PHE A 659 25.91 -33.01 1.78
C PHE A 659 26.16 -32.24 3.08
N TYR A 660 26.94 -32.80 4.02
CA TYR A 660 27.24 -32.13 5.29
C TYR A 660 28.10 -30.89 5.16
N LYS A 661 28.93 -30.78 4.11
CA LYS A 661 29.67 -29.54 3.81
C LYS A 661 28.71 -28.43 3.38
N ILE A 662 27.72 -28.74 2.55
CA ILE A 662 26.72 -27.78 2.08
C ILE A 662 25.75 -27.38 3.19
N MET A 663 25.33 -28.35 4.01
CA MET A 663 24.38 -28.15 5.11
C MET A 663 25.07 -27.76 6.43
N SER A 664 26.32 -27.28 6.39
CA SER A 664 27.07 -26.94 7.61
C SER A 664 26.42 -25.75 8.35
N PRO A 665 26.06 -25.91 9.64
CA PRO A 665 25.50 -24.80 10.42
C PRO A 665 26.48 -23.64 10.64
N MET A 666 27.78 -23.92 10.60
CA MET A 666 28.86 -22.95 10.86
C MET A 666 29.37 -22.29 9.56
N ASN A 667 28.55 -22.27 8.50
CA ASN A 667 28.96 -21.68 7.23
C ASN A 667 29.01 -20.14 7.32
N PRO A 668 29.96 -19.48 6.64
CA PRO A 668 30.14 -18.03 6.74
C PRO A 668 29.20 -17.22 5.83
N PHE A 669 28.32 -17.88 5.07
CA PHE A 669 27.55 -17.24 3.99
C PHE A 669 26.13 -16.84 4.43
N VAL A 670 25.54 -17.63 5.34
CA VAL A 670 24.20 -17.39 5.89
C VAL A 670 24.30 -16.42 7.07
N GLN A 671 23.36 -15.48 7.17
CA GLN A 671 23.13 -14.70 8.40
C GLN A 671 21.69 -14.95 8.89
N PRO A 672 21.34 -14.54 10.13
CA PRO A 672 19.98 -14.70 10.66
C PRO A 672 18.94 -14.18 9.67
N VAL A 673 17.85 -14.93 9.51
CA VAL A 673 16.80 -14.62 8.53
C VAL A 673 16.17 -13.28 8.88
N GLU A 674 16.31 -12.29 8.00
CA GLU A 674 15.61 -11.01 8.15
C GLU A 674 14.13 -11.19 7.84
N GLU A 675 13.28 -10.67 8.72
CA GLU A 675 11.84 -10.61 8.51
C GLU A 675 11.50 -9.69 7.33
N SER A 676 10.98 -10.27 6.26
CA SER A 676 10.53 -9.51 5.09
C SER A 676 9.01 -9.41 5.06
N TYR A 677 8.49 -8.20 4.87
CA TYR A 677 7.06 -7.96 4.68
C TYR A 677 6.76 -7.85 3.19
N LEU A 678 6.06 -8.84 2.65
CA LEU A 678 5.61 -8.87 1.27
C LEU A 678 4.09 -8.80 1.21
N TYR A 679 3.54 -8.16 0.17
CA TYR A 679 2.10 -8.21 -0.06
C TYR A 679 1.75 -9.58 -0.62
N SER A 680 1.00 -10.38 0.13
CA SER A 680 0.49 -11.66 -0.34
C SER A 680 -0.81 -11.45 -1.12
N ARG A 681 -0.83 -11.86 -2.39
CA ARG A 681 -2.06 -11.86 -3.20
C ARG A 681 -3.08 -12.87 -2.67
N ASP A 682 -2.61 -13.98 -2.09
CA ASP A 682 -3.46 -15.05 -1.59
C ASP A 682 -4.17 -14.67 -0.30
N GLN A 683 -3.52 -13.87 0.56
CA GLN A 683 -4.15 -13.36 1.78
C GLN A 683 -4.78 -11.97 1.57
N GLY A 684 -4.45 -11.28 0.47
CA GLY A 684 -4.94 -9.92 0.20
C GLY A 684 -4.37 -8.86 1.15
N SER A 685 -3.33 -9.19 1.90
CA SER A 685 -2.74 -8.39 2.98
C SER A 685 -1.20 -8.41 2.93
N MET A 686 -0.57 -7.54 3.71
CA MET A 686 0.88 -7.61 3.94
C MET A 686 1.14 -8.74 4.93
N VAL A 687 2.02 -9.67 4.55
CA VAL A 687 2.34 -10.87 5.34
C VAL A 687 3.82 -10.89 5.61
N LEU A 688 4.16 -11.31 6.82
CA LEU A 688 5.53 -11.67 7.20
C LEU A 688 5.90 -12.97 6.49
N THR A 689 6.77 -12.91 5.50
CA THR A 689 7.28 -14.10 4.83
C THR A 689 8.53 -14.58 5.55
N LYS A 690 8.45 -15.77 6.17
CA LYS A 690 9.60 -16.53 6.67
C LYS A 690 9.95 -17.59 5.63
N TYR A 691 11.24 -17.75 5.36
CA TYR A 691 11.73 -18.85 4.54
C TYR A 691 11.59 -20.15 5.35
N ASP A 692 10.86 -21.12 4.81
CA ASP A 692 10.42 -22.32 5.53
C ASP A 692 11.30 -23.56 5.27
N ALA A 693 12.33 -23.42 4.43
CA ALA A 693 13.23 -24.53 4.10
C ALA A 693 14.58 -24.43 4.85
N PRO A 694 15.27 -25.56 5.07
CA PRO A 694 16.60 -25.55 5.69
C PRO A 694 17.59 -24.65 4.93
N THR A 695 18.31 -23.81 5.67
CA THR A 695 19.33 -22.93 5.09
C THR A 695 20.63 -23.70 4.86
N ASN A 696 21.29 -23.43 3.74
CA ASN A 696 22.57 -24.02 3.38
C ASN A 696 23.56 -22.97 2.85
N VAL A 697 24.77 -23.37 2.45
CA VAL A 697 25.80 -22.45 1.93
C VAL A 697 25.36 -21.56 0.77
N PHE A 698 24.29 -21.93 0.04
CA PHE A 698 23.76 -21.16 -1.09
C PHE A 698 22.71 -20.12 -0.68
N ASN A 699 22.30 -20.07 0.59
CA ASN A 699 21.42 -19.05 1.16
C ASN A 699 22.21 -17.79 1.60
N PHE A 700 23.03 -17.24 0.69
CA PHE A 700 23.85 -16.06 0.99
C PHE A 700 23.06 -14.74 0.95
N ILE A 701 23.57 -13.72 1.65
CA ILE A 701 23.01 -12.36 1.64
C ILE A 701 23.70 -11.48 0.60
N ARG A 702 22.90 -10.69 -0.12
CA ARG A 702 23.39 -9.74 -1.12
C ARG A 702 24.01 -8.52 -0.44
N ARG A 703 25.10 -8.02 -1.02
CA ARG A 703 25.69 -6.74 -0.60
C ARG A 703 24.71 -5.59 -0.84
N SER A 704 24.69 -4.63 0.07
CA SER A 704 23.90 -3.41 -0.08
C SER A 704 24.35 -2.55 -1.27
N ASN A 705 23.44 -1.75 -1.82
CA ASN A 705 23.73 -0.88 -2.96
C ASN A 705 24.78 0.17 -2.61
N ARG A 706 25.84 0.28 -3.42
CA ARG A 706 26.98 1.21 -3.23
C ARG A 706 26.67 2.69 -3.53
N THR A 707 25.41 3.12 -3.53
CA THR A 707 25.01 4.50 -3.88
C THR A 707 25.29 5.55 -2.77
N ILE A 708 26.09 5.21 -1.76
CA ILE A 708 26.38 6.00 -0.55
C ILE A 708 27.52 7.00 -0.83
N ASN A 709 27.36 7.89 -1.81
CA ASN A 709 28.42 8.86 -2.19
C ASN A 709 28.24 10.26 -1.58
N ASN A 710 27.25 10.47 -0.71
CA ASN A 710 26.99 11.77 -0.06
C ASN A 710 27.29 11.70 1.45
N GLN A 711 27.87 12.76 2.02
CA GLN A 711 28.21 12.86 3.46
C GLN A 711 27.03 12.51 4.39
N THR A 712 25.80 12.94 4.05
CA THR A 712 24.59 12.58 4.82
C THR A 712 24.28 11.08 4.80
N SER A 713 24.59 10.41 3.68
CA SER A 713 24.38 8.98 3.54
C SER A 713 25.44 8.16 4.29
N LYS A 714 26.66 8.72 4.46
CA LYS A 714 27.71 8.11 5.29
C LYS A 714 27.32 8.13 6.76
N LEU A 715 26.90 9.28 7.29
CA LEU A 715 26.40 9.39 8.68
C LEU A 715 25.24 8.43 8.96
N GLU A 716 24.30 8.30 8.01
CA GLU A 716 23.22 7.31 8.15
C GLU A 716 23.74 5.87 8.17
N ALA A 717 24.74 5.54 7.36
CA ALA A 717 25.33 4.21 7.31
C ALA A 717 26.12 3.87 8.58
N ASP A 718 26.85 4.85 9.13
CA ASP A 718 27.59 4.71 10.39
C ASP A 718 26.60 4.48 11.55
N LYS A 719 25.48 5.21 11.56
CA LYS A 719 24.40 5.02 12.52
C LYS A 719 23.77 3.63 12.41
N GLU A 720 23.50 3.16 11.19
CA GLU A 720 22.97 1.81 10.95
C GLU A 720 23.96 0.71 11.37
N LYS A 721 25.26 0.93 11.13
CA LYS A 721 26.33 0.03 11.60
C LYS A 721 26.37 -0.03 13.12
N ALA A 722 26.34 1.11 13.81
CA ALA A 722 26.30 1.15 15.27
C ALA A 722 25.07 0.43 15.85
N TYR A 723 23.89 0.61 15.25
CA TYR A 723 22.69 -0.13 15.66
C TYR A 723 22.79 -1.64 15.41
N ARG A 724 23.42 -2.05 14.30
CA ARG A 724 23.65 -3.47 14.01
C ARG A 724 24.60 -4.09 15.03
N GLU A 725 25.69 -3.42 15.36
CA GLU A 725 26.66 -3.87 16.37
C GLU A 725 25.99 -3.96 17.75
N ALA A 726 25.22 -2.95 18.14
CA ALA A 726 24.46 -2.97 19.39
C ALA A 726 23.45 -4.13 19.44
N TYR A 727 22.74 -4.40 18.33
CA TYR A 727 21.81 -5.53 18.24
C TYR A 727 22.53 -6.89 18.27
N GLN A 728 23.69 -7.01 17.62
CA GLN A 728 24.52 -8.23 17.67
C GLN A 728 25.01 -8.50 19.08
N ILE A 729 25.48 -7.48 19.79
CA ILE A 729 25.89 -7.62 21.20
C ILE A 729 24.68 -8.02 22.05
N ALA A 730 23.54 -7.36 21.85
CA ALA A 730 22.34 -7.64 22.63
C ALA A 730 21.85 -9.08 22.44
N THR A 731 21.80 -9.54 21.19
CA THR A 731 21.40 -10.91 20.85
C THR A 731 22.42 -11.98 21.24
N MET A 732 23.70 -11.61 21.36
CA MET A 732 24.73 -12.50 21.91
C MET A 732 24.55 -12.69 23.42
N VAL A 733 24.20 -11.63 24.15
CA VAL A 733 23.91 -11.70 25.59
C VAL A 733 22.58 -12.39 25.85
N ASP A 734 21.57 -12.11 25.03
CA ASP A 734 20.22 -12.65 25.17
C ASP A 734 19.71 -13.15 23.80
N PRO A 735 19.95 -14.43 23.47
CA PRO A 735 19.47 -15.02 22.22
C PRO A 735 17.94 -15.04 22.09
N SER A 736 17.17 -14.88 23.19
CA SER A 736 15.71 -14.84 23.12
C SER A 736 15.17 -13.63 22.35
N LEU A 737 16.00 -12.58 22.19
CA LEU A 737 15.71 -11.41 21.36
C LEU A 737 15.55 -11.73 19.86
N TYR A 738 15.99 -12.91 19.40
CA TYR A 738 15.69 -13.40 18.05
C TYR A 738 14.24 -13.91 17.91
N LEU A 739 13.60 -14.29 19.01
CA LEU A 739 12.28 -14.93 19.01
C LEU A 739 11.16 -13.96 19.39
N SER A 740 11.40 -13.07 20.36
CA SER A 740 10.41 -12.09 20.80
C SER A 740 11.08 -10.77 21.20
N GLY A 741 10.55 -9.65 20.71
CA GLY A 741 10.92 -8.32 21.21
C GLY A 741 10.50 -8.18 22.68
N ASN A 742 11.40 -7.65 23.52
CA ASN A 742 11.15 -7.49 24.95
C ASN A 742 9.91 -6.64 25.24
N SER A 743 9.10 -7.11 26.20
CA SER A 743 7.86 -6.47 26.65
C SER A 743 8.04 -5.47 27.81
N LYS A 744 9.28 -5.28 28.30
CA LYS A 744 9.57 -4.42 29.46
C LYS A 744 10.08 -3.04 29.04
N LEU A 745 9.52 -2.01 29.67
CA LEU A 745 9.97 -0.61 29.64
C LEU A 745 11.25 -0.45 30.47
N ASP A 746 12.38 -0.91 29.95
CA ASP A 746 13.69 -0.63 30.54
C ASP A 746 14.71 -0.29 29.45
N SER A 747 15.79 0.39 29.84
CA SER A 747 16.89 0.66 28.93
C SER A 747 17.56 -0.64 28.51
N LEU A 748 18.01 -0.70 27.25
CA LEU A 748 18.74 -1.87 26.76
C LEU A 748 20.00 -2.12 27.60
N SER A 749 20.68 -1.07 28.06
CA SER A 749 21.85 -1.17 28.95
C SER A 749 21.53 -1.88 30.26
N ASN A 750 20.40 -1.58 30.90
CA ASN A 750 20.00 -2.24 32.14
C ASN A 750 19.63 -3.70 31.91
N HIS A 751 18.91 -4.00 30.82
CA HIS A 751 18.57 -5.38 30.43
C HIS A 751 19.84 -6.22 30.20
N LEU A 752 20.82 -5.66 29.49
CA LEU A 752 22.08 -6.34 29.23
C LEU A 752 22.90 -6.55 30.50
N ASP A 753 23.01 -5.56 31.37
CA ASP A 753 23.72 -5.70 32.65
C ASP A 753 23.08 -6.79 33.54
N ALA A 754 21.75 -6.82 33.62
CA ALA A 754 21.03 -7.85 34.38
C ALA A 754 21.31 -9.26 33.83
N ASN A 755 21.20 -9.45 32.51
CA ASN A 755 21.46 -10.75 31.89
C ASN A 755 22.92 -11.19 31.99
N ILE A 756 23.87 -10.27 31.81
CA ILE A 756 25.30 -10.54 32.00
C ILE A 756 25.53 -11.03 33.44
N ARG A 757 24.98 -10.35 34.45
CA ARG A 757 25.10 -10.77 35.87
C ARG A 757 24.50 -12.14 36.15
N VAL A 758 23.39 -12.50 35.49
CA VAL A 758 22.77 -13.83 35.62
C VAL A 758 23.68 -14.92 35.06
N VAL A 759 24.22 -14.72 33.85
CA VAL A 759 25.14 -15.69 33.21
C VAL A 759 26.40 -15.90 34.07
N LEU A 760 26.87 -14.83 34.71
CA LEU A 760 28.05 -14.87 35.57
C LEU A 760 27.86 -15.59 36.90
N GLY A 761 26.61 -15.74 37.37
CA GLY A 761 26.32 -16.43 38.64
C GLY A 761 26.80 -17.88 38.69
N GLY A 762 27.14 -18.49 37.54
CA GLY A 762 27.67 -19.85 37.42
C GLY A 762 29.11 -19.96 36.89
N VAL A 763 29.86 -18.86 36.77
CA VAL A 763 31.22 -18.87 36.21
C VAL A 763 32.24 -18.37 37.24
N GLU A 764 33.28 -19.16 37.50
CA GLU A 764 34.43 -18.73 38.30
C GLU A 764 35.34 -17.83 37.47
N LEU A 765 35.37 -16.53 37.79
CA LEU A 765 36.25 -15.56 37.15
C LEU A 765 37.44 -15.21 38.05
N THR A 766 38.60 -14.97 37.45
CA THR A 766 39.76 -14.42 38.16
C THR A 766 39.51 -12.98 38.62
N THR A 767 40.25 -12.52 39.63
CA THR A 767 40.15 -11.14 40.15
C THR A 767 40.41 -10.06 39.10
N ASN A 768 41.24 -10.35 38.09
CA ASN A 768 41.49 -9.44 36.97
C ASN A 768 40.28 -9.38 36.01
N GLU A 769 39.71 -10.53 35.65
CA GLU A 769 38.52 -10.59 34.78
C GLU A 769 37.30 -9.91 35.42
N VAL A 770 37.10 -10.09 36.73
CA VAL A 770 36.06 -9.40 37.49
C VAL A 770 36.25 -7.87 37.44
N LYS A 771 37.49 -7.38 37.47
CA LYS A 771 37.79 -5.95 37.39
C LYS A 771 37.54 -5.40 35.99
N GLU A 772 37.98 -6.08 34.93
CA GLU A 772 37.73 -5.69 33.54
C GLU A 772 36.24 -5.67 33.22
N MET A 773 35.52 -6.70 33.65
CA MET A 773 34.07 -6.80 33.49
C MET A 773 33.33 -5.66 34.20
N ASN A 774 33.66 -5.36 35.46
CA ASN A 774 33.05 -4.25 36.18
C ASN A 774 33.33 -2.89 35.50
N ASN A 775 34.52 -2.71 34.92
CA ASN A 775 34.81 -1.51 34.13
C ASN A 775 33.97 -1.44 32.85
N ALA A 776 33.76 -2.57 32.16
CA ALA A 776 32.88 -2.64 30.99
C ALA A 776 31.42 -2.34 31.35
N LEU A 777 30.90 -2.88 32.45
CA LEU A 777 29.54 -2.60 32.94
C LEU A 777 29.35 -1.12 33.35
N LYS A 778 30.37 -0.50 33.96
CA LYS A 778 30.36 0.95 34.25
C LYS A 778 30.28 1.80 32.98
N ARG A 779 31.01 1.40 31.92
CA ARG A 779 30.92 2.06 30.60
C ARG A 779 29.55 1.86 29.97
N LEU A 780 28.97 0.66 30.05
CA LEU A 780 27.63 0.38 29.52
C LEU A 780 26.54 1.25 30.16
N ARG A 781 26.71 1.63 31.43
CA ARG A 781 25.79 2.50 32.19
C ARG A 781 26.06 4.00 32.03
N ASN A 782 27.03 4.40 31.20
CA ASN A 782 27.50 5.79 31.09
C ASN A 782 27.94 6.42 32.43
N GLU A 783 28.38 5.64 33.42
CA GLU A 783 28.79 6.17 34.74
C GLU A 783 30.13 6.97 34.69
N ASN A 784 30.85 6.92 33.57
CA ASN A 784 32.14 7.62 33.37
C ASN A 784 32.09 8.81 32.39
N ASP A 785 30.97 9.03 31.69
CA ASP A 785 30.87 10.13 30.72
C ASP A 785 30.28 11.36 31.42
N LYS A 786 31.17 12.22 31.92
CA LYS A 786 30.83 13.64 32.08
C LYS A 786 30.60 14.17 30.66
N GLU A 787 29.34 14.40 30.30
CA GLU A 787 28.94 14.99 29.02
C GLU A 787 29.78 16.24 28.73
N ASP A 788 30.65 16.15 27.72
CA ASP A 788 31.11 17.32 26.99
C ASP A 788 30.00 17.63 25.96
N PRO A 789 29.23 18.73 26.11
CA PRO A 789 28.07 19.02 25.27
C PRO A 789 28.41 19.22 23.79
N ASP A 790 29.71 19.36 23.47
CA ASP A 790 30.22 19.53 22.10
C ASP A 790 30.71 18.21 21.45
N SER A 791 30.63 17.06 22.13
CA SER A 791 30.98 15.76 21.55
C SER A 791 29.86 15.18 20.65
N CYS A 792 29.35 15.99 19.72
CA CYS A 792 28.75 15.44 18.51
C CYS A 792 29.87 14.76 17.72
N PHE A 793 30.05 13.43 17.85
CA PHE A 793 30.91 12.56 17.03
C PHE A 793 31.82 13.35 16.06
N VAL A 794 32.89 13.92 16.59
CA VAL A 794 33.95 14.49 15.76
C VAL A 794 34.68 13.28 15.21
N HIS A 795 34.27 12.82 14.03
CA HIS A 795 35.19 12.02 13.23
C HIS A 795 36.29 12.97 12.79
N ASP A 796 37.48 12.76 13.35
CA ASP A 796 38.71 13.32 12.84
C ASP A 796 38.71 13.25 11.31
N ASP A 797 38.97 14.40 10.70
CA ASP A 797 39.31 14.54 9.30
C ASP A 797 40.56 13.68 9.02
N PHE A 798 40.35 12.43 8.64
CA PHE A 798 41.38 11.67 7.94
C PHE A 798 41.55 12.30 6.56
N ASN A 799 42.57 13.17 6.47
CA ASN A 799 43.20 13.60 5.23
C ASN A 799 43.43 12.39 4.33
N PHE A 800 42.69 12.31 3.23
CA PHE A 800 43.06 11.49 2.08
C PHE A 800 43.83 12.38 1.09
N ASP A 801 45.06 12.71 1.47
CA ASP A 801 46.16 12.97 0.55
C ASP A 801 47.16 11.84 0.76
N LEU A 802 46.93 10.69 0.09
CA LEU A 802 47.89 9.63 -0.25
C LEU A 802 47.13 8.43 -0.85
N LEU A 803 46.82 8.54 -2.15
CA LEU A 803 46.92 7.49 -3.19
C LEU A 803 46.52 8.07 -4.54
#